data_AF-A0A812PJ79-F1
#
_entry.id   AF-A0A812PJ79-F1
#
_cell.length_a   1.000
_cell.length_b   1.000
_cell.length_c   1.000
_cell.angle_alpha   90.00
_cell.angle_beta   90.00
_cell.angle_gamma   90.00
#
_symmetry.space_group_name_H-M   'P 1'
#
loop_
_entity.id
_entity.type
_entity.pdbx_description
1 polymer ?
#
loop_
_entity_poly.entity_id
_entity_poly.type
_entity_poly.pdbx_seq_one_letter_code
_entity_poly.pdbx_strand_id
1 'polypeptide(L)'
;TGMMTPDEAWPDREDLVALLQDHRVGGCKVAARGPPLTDMGYIRYAEVPAARGNPDLVGQFRQQVGNDVFQIRRPSAAKPPWEEAGYVGQIRTMWDHYRRMKQIIADGTNRRSFLRSVIEKWRRAQLRTKEGALMTPGAEAEALCDFWKAVNGSENESNITIMTGYNFAGEEIAEAIRGLQANKSAPQHCAPHVFWKLAAEPIADYMEDQVFGKWRRGRAEVPGDWAAAWPITLLDPMGKAVCGVLKTHLVPYLMDKATYLPLFGYIQQRSPQQALELVFAHCAEARDLAKAQTRSLYELRSGKVRSQCAGGLQISIDFSQAFDRADRGLLFQALTFLEVPADLQELIKRWAQATTFHIHKADTQCSYSSDKGIRQGCKLSRTLWCCLIVYILNRIDQTLGTPWSQQHLVGFADDLHLRWLFSDRSGINSALQEAGTVLSLLEDIGFLLSRDKTVCLLRAEGVQVPHMLRKLVHKKNKQEERILCIDGRWQLPLRKQHVYLGAKISYGAFELQNAQHRKQAGQAAFARLRPTLMSQRALSLTKRLRLWQVFVVPATLYSLGASGLTKQAFDIIRVMFVRQIRAIARSPRHLTEESDHALLSRLSMMSPYNMIRLQQQRIFDTTQNILWTGDGSDFRVHPTIVQRERQLLDMVQALATDSEKDQAGIHSCQCDQCDKTFDNEAALRAHKAKMHSAERMSAAPTVFDRQVHGTDGMPKCSGCGHAFERWADLQKHIEENHCQGRIPIASEQVKSVMTRTKDGELDLAQIY
;
A
#
# COMPACT_ATOMS: atom_id res chain seq x y z
N THR A 1 22.82 16.54 8.49
CA THR A 1 22.75 17.77 9.31
C THR A 1 22.51 18.96 8.41
N GLY A 2 21.43 19.70 8.70
CA GLY A 2 20.83 20.76 7.89
C GLY A 2 19.39 20.93 8.38
N MET A 3 19.23 21.69 9.46
CA MET A 3 17.94 21.96 10.11
C MET A 3 16.98 22.64 9.12
N MET A 4 15.83 22.03 8.85
CA MET A 4 14.67 22.73 8.30
C MET A 4 13.85 23.24 9.49
N THR A 5 13.75 24.56 9.60
CA THR A 5 12.89 25.25 10.55
C THR A 5 11.41 25.04 10.19
N PRO A 6 10.51 24.96 11.18
CA PRO A 6 9.07 24.83 10.97
C PRO A 6 8.43 26.22 10.81
N ASP A 7 8.57 26.85 9.65
CA ASP A 7 7.85 28.10 9.34
C ASP A 7 7.06 27.97 8.03
N GLU A 8 5.95 27.25 8.10
CA GLU A 8 4.73 27.61 7.35
C GLU A 8 3.60 27.73 8.39
N ALA A 9 3.68 28.82 9.17
CA ALA A 9 2.55 29.30 9.94
C ALA A 9 1.38 29.58 8.98
N TRP A 10 0.17 29.18 9.38
CA TRP A 10 -1.04 29.76 8.82
C TRP A 10 -0.98 31.28 9.01
N PRO A 11 -1.49 32.09 8.05
CA PRO A 11 -1.39 33.53 8.15
C PRO A 11 -2.07 34.00 9.44
N ASP A 12 -1.42 34.96 10.10
CA ASP A 12 -1.93 35.54 11.32
C ASP A 12 -3.28 36.23 11.05
N ARG A 13 -4.10 36.33 12.10
CA ARG A 13 -5.50 36.78 11.98
C ARG A 13 -5.62 38.16 11.33
N GLU A 14 -4.59 39.01 11.45
CA GLU A 14 -4.55 40.36 10.87
C GLU A 14 -4.21 40.37 9.36
N ASP A 15 -3.42 39.43 8.85
CA ASP A 15 -3.11 39.30 7.42
C ASP A 15 -4.30 38.79 6.61
N LEU A 16 -5.12 37.93 7.22
CA LEU A 16 -6.40 37.49 6.68
C LEU A 16 -7.42 38.64 6.56
N VAL A 17 -7.32 39.65 7.43
CA VAL A 17 -8.17 40.85 7.39
C VAL A 17 -7.68 41.83 6.32
N ALA A 18 -6.37 41.94 6.10
CA ALA A 18 -5.81 42.76 5.01
C ALA A 18 -6.14 42.18 3.62
N LEU A 19 -6.10 40.85 3.45
CA LEU A 19 -6.42 40.19 2.18
C LEU A 19 -7.92 40.27 1.81
N LEU A 20 -8.79 40.47 2.80
CA LEU A 20 -10.24 40.64 2.60
C LEU A 20 -10.63 42.11 2.31
N GLN A 21 -9.71 43.06 2.44
CA GLN A 21 -9.98 44.49 2.22
C GLN A 21 -9.70 44.98 0.78
N ASP A 22 -9.10 44.16 -0.09
CA ASP A 22 -8.60 44.61 -1.41
C ASP A 22 -9.53 44.32 -2.60
N HIS A 23 -10.79 43.91 -2.35
CA HIS A 23 -11.81 43.83 -3.40
C HIS A 23 -13.01 44.73 -3.07
N ARG A 24 -12.79 46.04 -3.24
CA ARG A 24 -13.84 47.05 -3.34
C ARG A 24 -14.46 47.06 -4.73
N VAL A 25 -15.71 46.61 -4.83
CA VAL A 25 -16.67 47.12 -5.82
C VAL A 25 -17.82 47.76 -5.04
N GLY A 26 -17.92 49.09 -5.13
CA GLY A 26 -19.18 49.85 -5.02
C GLY A 26 -19.84 50.01 -3.64
N GLY A 27 -19.47 51.10 -2.94
CA GLY A 27 -20.39 52.08 -2.35
C GLY A 27 -21.38 51.68 -1.25
N CYS A 28 -21.07 52.01 0.01
CA CYS A 28 -21.88 52.92 0.85
C CYS A 28 -21.19 53.18 2.20
N LYS A 29 -21.14 54.45 2.61
CA LYS A 29 -20.70 54.94 3.93
C LYS A 29 -21.84 54.79 4.95
N VAL A 30 -21.48 54.81 6.25
CA VAL A 30 -22.11 55.47 7.43
C VAL A 30 -21.82 54.56 8.65
N ALA A 31 -20.83 54.85 9.49
CA ALA A 31 -20.73 55.85 10.59
C ALA A 31 -21.05 55.24 11.98
N ALA A 32 -20.14 55.50 12.91
CA ALA A 32 -20.10 55.02 14.29
C ALA A 32 -20.99 55.83 15.25
N ARG A 33 -21.38 55.21 16.40
CA ARG A 33 -21.44 55.79 17.77
C ARG A 33 -22.02 54.76 18.77
N GLY A 34 -21.40 54.63 19.96
CA GLY A 34 -21.80 53.75 21.10
C GLY A 34 -23.00 54.29 21.92
N PRO A 35 -23.21 53.98 23.24
CA PRO A 35 -22.26 53.47 24.26
C PRO A 35 -22.92 52.44 25.28
N PRO A 36 -22.62 52.32 26.61
CA PRO A 36 -22.43 51.04 27.31
C PRO A 36 -23.42 50.70 28.46
N LEU A 37 -23.30 49.46 28.94
CA LEU A 37 -23.75 48.79 30.21
C LEU A 37 -24.47 49.59 31.32
N THR A 38 -25.48 48.96 31.94
CA THR A 38 -25.77 49.01 33.41
C THR A 38 -26.75 47.93 33.89
N ASP A 39 -26.50 47.47 35.13
CA ASP A 39 -27.37 46.89 36.17
C ASP A 39 -27.74 45.37 36.28
N MET A 40 -27.03 44.76 37.26
CA MET A 40 -27.36 43.80 38.33
C MET A 40 -28.74 43.11 38.45
N GLY A 41 -28.68 41.84 38.89
CA GLY A 41 -29.76 41.15 39.61
C GLY A 41 -29.40 39.74 40.07
N TYR A 42 -29.03 39.59 41.34
CA TYR A 42 -28.80 38.35 42.10
C TYR A 42 -30.04 37.43 42.16
N ILE A 43 -29.87 36.09 42.10
CA ILE A 43 -30.72 35.09 42.80
C ILE A 43 -29.86 33.92 43.35
N ARG A 44 -30.22 33.51 44.57
CA ARG A 44 -29.56 32.60 45.53
C ARG A 44 -29.54 31.12 45.15
N TYR A 45 -28.57 30.43 45.77
CA TYR A 45 -28.36 28.99 45.91
C TYR A 45 -29.58 28.23 46.45
N ALA A 46 -29.82 27.04 45.90
CA ALA A 46 -30.58 25.96 46.53
C ALA A 46 -29.74 24.67 46.50
N GLU A 47 -29.55 24.06 47.66
CA GLU A 47 -28.91 22.76 47.86
C GLU A 47 -29.78 21.63 47.28
N VAL A 48 -29.15 20.64 46.63
CA VAL A 48 -29.78 19.35 46.27
C VAL A 48 -28.80 18.19 46.55
N PRO A 49 -29.26 17.03 47.06
CA PRO A 49 -28.45 16.08 47.83
C PRO A 49 -27.62 15.11 46.98
N ALA A 50 -26.63 14.50 47.64
CA ALA A 50 -25.81 13.40 47.15
C ALA A 50 -26.65 12.24 46.60
N ALA A 51 -26.55 11.96 45.29
CA ALA A 51 -27.10 10.77 44.65
C ALA A 51 -26.11 10.20 43.62
N ARG A 52 -26.01 8.87 43.61
CA ARG A 52 -25.03 8.04 42.90
C ARG A 52 -25.14 8.17 41.37
N GLY A 53 -23.97 8.16 40.72
CA GLY A 53 -23.68 7.98 39.28
C GLY A 53 -24.84 7.79 38.30
N ASN A 54 -25.41 8.89 37.79
CA ASN A 54 -26.38 8.87 36.69
C ASN A 54 -25.80 9.60 35.44
N PRO A 55 -25.64 8.92 34.28
CA PRO A 55 -25.12 9.51 33.03
C PRO A 55 -25.92 10.71 32.52
N ASP A 56 -27.22 10.79 32.85
CA ASP A 56 -28.07 11.92 32.49
C ASP A 56 -27.62 13.22 33.14
N LEU A 57 -27.01 13.16 34.32
CA LEU A 57 -26.44 14.34 35.00
C LEU A 57 -25.18 14.85 34.30
N VAL A 58 -24.39 13.98 33.65
CA VAL A 58 -23.23 14.39 32.84
C VAL A 58 -23.71 15.06 31.55
N GLY A 59 -24.79 14.55 30.94
CA GLY A 59 -25.47 15.21 29.82
C GLY A 59 -26.03 16.58 30.18
N GLN A 60 -26.69 16.68 31.34
CA GLN A 60 -27.24 17.94 31.86
C GLN A 60 -26.15 18.92 32.28
N PHE A 61 -25.06 18.45 32.89
CA PHE A 61 -23.90 19.28 33.23
C PHE A 61 -23.17 19.78 31.98
N ARG A 62 -23.02 18.95 30.94
CA ARG A 62 -22.50 19.37 29.61
C ARG A 62 -23.37 20.46 28.98
N GLN A 63 -24.69 20.34 29.14
CA GLN A 63 -25.64 21.34 28.68
C GLN A 63 -25.54 22.62 29.51
N GLN A 64 -25.32 22.51 30.82
CA GLN A 64 -25.18 23.62 31.76
C GLN A 64 -23.86 24.38 31.56
N VAL A 65 -22.72 23.69 31.45
CA VAL A 65 -21.42 24.29 31.11
C VAL A 65 -21.44 24.90 29.71
N GLY A 66 -22.12 24.24 28.76
CA GLY A 66 -22.41 24.85 27.46
C GLY A 66 -23.23 26.14 27.58
N ASN A 67 -24.21 26.20 28.47
CA ASN A 67 -25.00 27.41 28.69
C ASN A 67 -24.22 28.51 29.42
N ASP A 68 -23.33 28.17 30.35
CA ASP A 68 -22.55 29.12 31.17
C ASP A 68 -21.35 29.70 30.40
N VAL A 69 -20.65 28.90 29.60
CA VAL A 69 -19.51 29.34 28.76
C VAL A 69 -19.96 30.11 27.53
N PHE A 70 -21.08 29.70 26.91
CA PHE A 70 -21.61 30.35 25.71
C PHE A 70 -22.72 31.37 26.01
N GLN A 71 -23.02 31.65 27.29
CA GLN A 71 -24.14 32.48 27.77
C GLN A 71 -25.44 32.28 26.97
N ILE A 72 -25.84 31.03 26.72
CA ILE A 72 -27.10 30.75 26.03
C ILE A 72 -28.24 30.78 27.05
N ARG A 73 -28.63 31.99 27.49
CA ARG A 73 -30.01 32.21 27.91
C ARG A 73 -30.82 32.38 26.63
N ARG A 74 -31.82 31.52 26.37
CA ARG A 74 -32.86 31.85 25.37
C ARG A 74 -33.60 33.09 25.86
N PRO A 75 -33.43 34.28 25.26
CA PRO A 75 -34.31 35.39 25.54
C PRO A 75 -35.61 35.10 24.77
N SER A 76 -36.75 35.41 25.37
CA SER A 76 -37.97 35.60 24.60
C SER A 76 -37.72 36.65 23.53
N ALA A 77 -37.65 36.20 22.27
CA ALA A 77 -37.64 37.00 21.05
C ALA A 77 -36.66 38.20 21.02
N ALA A 78 -35.36 37.93 21.05
CA ALA A 78 -34.39 38.83 20.40
C ALA A 78 -34.18 38.38 18.95
N LYS A 79 -34.16 39.33 18.02
CA LYS A 79 -33.96 39.03 16.61
C LYS A 79 -32.57 38.40 16.40
N PRO A 80 -32.46 37.42 15.50
CA PRO A 80 -31.29 36.56 15.49
C PRO A 80 -30.06 37.22 14.84
N PRO A 81 -28.83 36.76 15.13
CA PRO A 81 -27.57 37.38 14.66
C PRO A 81 -27.38 37.39 13.13
N TRP A 82 -28.20 36.65 12.38
CA TRP A 82 -28.21 36.66 10.92
C TRP A 82 -29.02 37.81 10.30
N GLU A 83 -29.61 38.69 11.12
CA GLU A 83 -30.22 39.95 10.68
C GLU A 83 -29.21 41.12 10.62
N GLU A 84 -27.96 40.94 11.05
CA GLU A 84 -26.90 41.93 10.83
C GLU A 84 -26.43 41.92 9.37
N ALA A 85 -26.44 43.11 8.74
CA ALA A 85 -26.33 43.30 7.29
C ALA A 85 -25.06 42.69 6.65
N GLY A 86 -24.01 42.42 7.41
CA GLY A 86 -22.76 41.83 6.92
C GLY A 86 -22.82 40.32 6.62
N TYR A 87 -23.70 39.56 7.29
CA TYR A 87 -23.76 38.09 7.17
C TYR A 87 -24.96 37.58 6.36
N VAL A 88 -25.93 38.45 6.06
CA VAL A 88 -27.15 38.12 5.28
C VAL A 88 -26.79 37.59 3.89
N GLY A 89 -25.77 38.16 3.24
CA GLY A 89 -25.38 37.81 1.87
C GLY A 89 -24.77 36.42 1.73
N GLN A 90 -23.82 36.06 2.59
CA GLN A 90 -23.16 34.75 2.54
C GLN A 90 -24.09 33.62 2.99
N ILE A 91 -24.91 33.86 4.02
CA ILE A 91 -25.86 32.87 4.53
C ILE A 91 -27.03 32.68 3.55
N ARG A 92 -27.56 33.74 2.92
CA ARG A 92 -28.51 33.60 1.80
C ARG A 92 -27.89 32.83 0.65
N THR A 93 -26.66 33.15 0.24
CA THR A 93 -26.01 32.46 -0.88
C THR A 93 -25.82 30.98 -0.58
N MET A 94 -25.43 30.62 0.65
CA MET A 94 -25.25 29.22 1.07
C MET A 94 -26.60 28.47 1.15
N TRP A 95 -27.64 29.11 1.69
CA TRP A 95 -28.99 28.54 1.75
C TRP A 95 -29.69 28.48 0.40
N ASP A 96 -29.45 29.43 -0.50
CA ASP A 96 -29.94 29.42 -1.89
C ASP A 96 -29.19 28.36 -2.71
N HIS A 97 -27.91 28.11 -2.43
CA HIS A 97 -27.18 26.98 -3.01
C HIS A 97 -27.74 25.66 -2.50
N TYR A 98 -28.05 25.56 -1.21
CA TYR A 98 -28.67 24.37 -0.61
C TYR A 98 -30.11 24.14 -1.12
N ARG A 99 -30.91 25.20 -1.26
CA ARG A 99 -32.27 25.15 -1.84
C ARG A 99 -32.24 24.85 -3.32
N ARG A 100 -31.35 25.45 -4.11
CA ARG A 100 -31.15 25.09 -5.52
C ARG A 100 -30.69 23.65 -5.65
N MET A 101 -29.81 23.17 -4.77
CA MET A 101 -29.40 21.77 -4.76
C MET A 101 -30.60 20.86 -4.44
N LYS A 102 -31.46 21.21 -3.48
CA LYS A 102 -32.71 20.49 -3.17
C LYS A 102 -33.76 20.58 -4.29
N GLN A 103 -33.91 21.73 -4.95
CA GLN A 103 -34.83 21.93 -6.08
C GLN A 103 -34.33 21.20 -7.33
N ILE A 104 -33.03 21.18 -7.61
CA ILE A 104 -32.42 20.36 -8.67
C ILE A 104 -32.62 18.86 -8.40
N ILE A 105 -32.67 18.46 -7.13
CA ILE A 105 -33.03 17.09 -6.72
C ILE A 105 -34.54 16.84 -6.87
N ALA A 106 -35.40 17.84 -6.65
CA ALA A 106 -36.85 17.72 -6.69
C ALA A 106 -37.47 17.86 -8.10
N ASP A 107 -36.93 18.71 -8.97
CA ASP A 107 -37.60 19.14 -10.21
C ASP A 107 -37.46 18.18 -11.39
N GLY A 108 -36.84 17.01 -11.22
CA GLY A 108 -37.14 15.81 -12.04
C GLY A 108 -37.05 15.86 -13.58
N THR A 109 -36.64 16.97 -14.20
CA THR A 109 -36.67 17.13 -15.66
C THR A 109 -35.26 17.19 -16.22
N ASN A 110 -34.96 16.21 -17.06
CA ASN A 110 -33.73 16.02 -17.86
C ASN A 110 -32.47 15.43 -17.21
N ARG A 111 -32.63 14.56 -16.20
CA ARG A 111 -31.57 13.63 -15.78
C ARG A 111 -32.04 12.20 -15.52
N ARG A 112 -32.99 11.68 -16.30
CA ARG A 112 -33.42 10.28 -16.16
C ARG A 112 -32.28 9.26 -16.35
N SER A 113 -31.24 9.55 -17.14
CA SER A 113 -30.07 8.65 -17.29
C SER A 113 -29.04 8.79 -16.16
N PHE A 114 -28.80 9.99 -15.64
CA PHE A 114 -27.90 10.21 -14.51
C PHE A 114 -28.52 9.70 -13.20
N LEU A 115 -29.80 9.98 -12.94
CA LEU A 115 -30.52 9.43 -11.80
C LEU A 115 -30.74 7.92 -11.92
N ARG A 116 -30.99 7.33 -13.11
CA ARG A 116 -30.95 5.84 -13.23
C ARG A 116 -29.57 5.29 -12.90
N SER A 117 -28.49 5.88 -13.43
CA SER A 117 -27.13 5.36 -13.14
C SER A 117 -26.66 5.60 -11.70
N VAL A 118 -27.24 6.58 -10.99
CA VAL A 118 -27.00 6.83 -9.55
C VAL A 118 -27.92 5.95 -8.69
N ILE A 119 -29.21 5.83 -9.01
CA ILE A 119 -30.17 5.01 -8.26
C ILE A 119 -29.91 3.51 -8.45
N GLU A 120 -29.54 3.06 -9.66
CA GLU A 120 -29.11 1.66 -9.89
C GLU A 120 -27.81 1.31 -9.15
N LYS A 121 -26.98 2.31 -8.82
CA LYS A 121 -25.76 2.14 -8.02
C LYS A 121 -25.97 2.22 -6.51
N TRP A 122 -27.15 2.63 -6.05
CA TRP A 122 -27.54 2.67 -4.64
C TRP A 122 -28.61 1.62 -4.32
N ARG A 123 -28.54 0.44 -4.95
CA ARG A 123 -29.21 -0.72 -4.35
C ARG A 123 -28.49 -1.01 -3.03
N ARG A 124 -29.20 -0.82 -1.91
CA ARG A 124 -28.74 -1.25 -0.59
C ARG A 124 -28.31 -2.71 -0.73
N ALA A 125 -27.06 -3.01 -0.36
CA ALA A 125 -26.63 -4.40 -0.22
C ALA A 125 -27.51 -5.03 0.86
N GLN A 126 -28.39 -5.93 0.45
CA GLN A 126 -29.32 -6.64 1.32
C GLN A 126 -28.88 -8.10 1.47
N LEU A 127 -28.90 -8.60 2.70
CA LEU A 127 -28.63 -10.01 2.95
C LEU A 127 -29.81 -10.86 2.46
N ARG A 128 -29.51 -12.11 2.14
CA ARG A 128 -30.51 -13.09 1.73
C ARG A 128 -30.58 -14.22 2.75
N THR A 129 -31.77 -14.76 2.94
CA THR A 129 -31.98 -16.01 3.69
C THR A 129 -31.32 -17.18 2.95
N LYS A 130 -31.22 -18.34 3.60
CA LYS A 130 -30.64 -19.56 3.00
C LYS A 130 -31.42 -20.01 1.76
N GLU A 131 -32.70 -19.67 1.69
CA GLU A 131 -33.63 -19.94 0.60
C GLU A 131 -33.56 -18.87 -0.51
N GLY A 132 -32.69 -17.86 -0.36
CA GLY A 132 -32.46 -16.81 -1.34
C GLY A 132 -33.39 -15.60 -1.28
N ALA A 133 -34.32 -15.56 -0.32
CA ALA A 133 -35.23 -14.41 -0.12
C ALA A 133 -34.48 -13.21 0.50
N LEU A 134 -34.89 -11.98 0.20
CA LEU A 134 -34.28 -10.77 0.79
C LEU A 134 -34.69 -10.63 2.26
N MET A 135 -33.72 -10.38 3.14
CA MET A 135 -33.95 -10.14 4.56
C MET A 135 -34.50 -8.73 4.82
N THR A 136 -35.35 -8.60 5.84
CA THR A 136 -35.77 -7.29 6.37
C THR A 136 -34.63 -6.64 7.14
N PRO A 137 -34.63 -5.30 7.35
CA PRO A 137 -33.57 -4.63 8.12
C PRO A 137 -33.33 -5.20 9.53
N GLY A 138 -34.40 -5.61 10.22
CA GLY A 138 -34.31 -6.25 11.54
C GLY A 138 -33.67 -7.63 11.47
N ALA A 139 -34.13 -8.48 10.54
CA ALA A 139 -33.55 -9.80 10.31
C ALA A 139 -32.07 -9.71 9.85
N GLU A 140 -31.69 -8.67 9.11
CA GLU A 140 -30.29 -8.40 8.79
C GLU A 140 -29.46 -8.04 10.03
N ALA A 141 -30.00 -7.21 10.92
CA ALA A 141 -29.33 -6.81 12.15
C ALA A 141 -29.09 -8.03 13.05
N GLU A 142 -30.11 -8.87 13.23
CA GLU A 142 -30.03 -10.12 13.99
C GLU A 142 -29.06 -11.10 13.35
N ALA A 143 -29.17 -11.37 12.04
CA ALA A 143 -28.25 -12.28 11.35
C ALA A 143 -26.79 -11.82 11.42
N LEU A 144 -26.54 -10.51 11.35
CA LEU A 144 -25.20 -9.96 11.55
C LEU A 144 -24.75 -10.09 13.02
N CYS A 145 -25.64 -9.87 13.98
CA CYS A 145 -25.37 -10.06 15.40
C CYS A 145 -24.98 -11.50 15.70
N ASP A 146 -25.78 -12.46 15.25
CA ASP A 146 -25.53 -13.89 15.43
C ASP A 146 -24.23 -14.32 14.77
N PHE A 147 -23.97 -13.84 13.54
CA PHE A 147 -22.71 -14.10 12.85
C PHE A 147 -21.52 -13.61 13.66
N TRP A 148 -21.53 -12.35 14.09
CA TRP A 148 -20.39 -11.79 14.82
C TRP A 148 -20.26 -12.39 16.22
N LYS A 149 -21.38 -12.61 16.92
CA LYS A 149 -21.40 -13.31 18.20
C LYS A 149 -20.81 -14.73 18.08
N ALA A 150 -21.03 -15.44 16.97
CA ALA A 150 -20.37 -16.73 16.71
C ALA A 150 -18.86 -16.61 16.40
N VAL A 151 -18.39 -15.46 15.91
CA VAL A 151 -16.98 -15.22 15.61
C VAL A 151 -16.19 -14.81 16.86
N ASN A 152 -16.74 -13.90 17.67
CA ASN A 152 -16.01 -13.27 18.78
C ASN A 152 -16.87 -12.98 20.03
N GLY A 153 -18.09 -13.50 20.12
CA GLY A 153 -18.99 -13.26 21.25
C GLY A 153 -18.56 -13.99 22.51
N SER A 154 -18.90 -13.43 23.67
CA SER A 154 -18.67 -14.04 24.98
C SER A 154 -19.76 -15.07 25.32
N GLU A 155 -19.36 -16.20 25.88
CA GLU A 155 -20.25 -17.17 26.54
C GLU A 155 -20.32 -16.98 28.07
N ASN A 156 -19.39 -16.21 28.66
CA ASN A 156 -19.26 -16.05 30.11
C ASN A 156 -19.51 -14.61 30.56
N GLU A 157 -20.17 -14.43 31.71
CA GLU A 157 -20.18 -13.17 32.45
C GLU A 157 -18.84 -13.00 33.17
N SER A 158 -18.14 -11.91 32.88
CA SER A 158 -16.79 -11.65 33.42
C SER A 158 -16.88 -11.31 34.91
N ASN A 159 -16.22 -12.09 35.77
CA ASN A 159 -16.00 -11.69 37.16
C ASN A 159 -14.96 -10.56 37.22
N ILE A 160 -15.37 -9.39 37.73
CA ILE A 160 -14.51 -8.21 37.87
C ILE A 160 -13.62 -8.38 39.11
N THR A 161 -12.30 -8.47 38.93
CA THR A 161 -11.32 -8.58 40.01
C THR A 161 -11.00 -7.22 40.65
N ILE A 162 -10.39 -7.25 41.85
CA ILE A 162 -9.95 -6.11 42.69
C ILE A 162 -9.27 -5.01 41.88
N MET A 163 -9.65 -3.75 42.16
CA MET A 163 -9.27 -2.56 41.40
C MET A 163 -7.85 -2.06 41.75
N THR A 164 -6.96 -2.03 40.77
CA THR A 164 -5.69 -1.29 40.88
C THR A 164 -5.89 0.17 40.49
N GLY A 165 -5.16 1.08 41.13
CA GLY A 165 -5.16 2.48 40.75
C GLY A 165 -4.41 2.69 39.44
N TYR A 166 -4.85 3.65 38.61
CA TYR A 166 -4.11 4.07 37.43
C TYR A 166 -4.12 5.59 37.32
N ASN A 167 -2.99 6.18 36.92
CA ASN A 167 -2.83 7.62 36.80
C ASN A 167 -2.76 8.07 35.34
N PHE A 168 -3.60 9.02 34.98
CA PHE A 168 -3.41 9.86 33.80
C PHE A 168 -3.03 11.26 34.26
N ALA A 169 -2.03 11.87 33.65
CA ALA A 169 -1.84 13.29 33.85
C ALA A 169 -2.97 14.05 33.11
N GLY A 170 -3.57 15.04 33.76
CA GLY A 170 -4.67 15.82 33.16
C GLY A 170 -4.28 16.45 31.82
N GLU A 171 -3.02 16.86 31.67
CA GLU A 171 -2.45 17.39 30.43
C GLU A 171 -2.48 16.37 29.28
N GLU A 172 -2.19 15.08 29.55
CA GLU A 172 -2.19 14.02 28.54
C GLU A 172 -3.60 13.83 27.94
N ILE A 173 -4.63 13.98 28.77
CA ILE A 173 -6.03 13.87 28.33
C ILE A 173 -6.41 15.08 27.48
N ALA A 174 -6.09 16.29 27.93
CA ALA A 174 -6.34 17.50 27.16
C ALA A 174 -5.66 17.43 25.78
N GLU A 175 -4.39 17.01 25.73
CA GLU A 175 -3.66 16.78 24.49
C GLU A 175 -4.29 15.68 23.62
N ALA A 176 -4.72 14.56 24.21
CA ALA A 176 -5.36 13.49 23.48
C ALA A 176 -6.69 13.91 22.84
N ILE A 177 -7.45 14.79 23.50
CA ILE A 177 -8.68 15.41 22.99
C ILE A 177 -8.35 16.42 21.88
N ARG A 178 -7.38 17.32 22.09
CA ARG A 178 -6.84 18.23 21.05
C ARG A 178 -6.27 17.46 19.85
N GLY A 179 -5.81 16.24 20.06
CA GLY A 179 -5.31 15.33 19.02
C GLY A 179 -6.41 14.63 18.21
N LEU A 180 -7.70 14.80 18.53
CA LEU A 180 -8.78 14.22 17.74
C LEU A 180 -8.82 14.83 16.32
N GLN A 181 -9.09 14.02 15.31
CA GLN A 181 -9.18 14.50 13.93
C GLN A 181 -10.58 15.07 13.67
N ALA A 182 -10.66 16.38 13.42
CA ALA A 182 -11.93 17.12 13.28
C ALA A 182 -12.83 16.60 12.15
N ASN A 183 -12.21 16.07 11.08
CA ASN A 183 -12.91 15.51 9.92
C ASN A 183 -13.30 14.02 10.06
N LYS A 184 -13.06 13.41 11.24
CA LYS A 184 -13.49 12.03 11.51
C LYS A 184 -14.86 12.02 12.18
N SER A 185 -15.68 11.04 11.80
CA SER A 185 -16.99 10.79 12.40
C SER A 185 -16.87 10.38 13.87
N ALA A 186 -17.88 10.76 14.65
CA ALA A 186 -18.15 10.28 16.00
C ALA A 186 -19.46 9.44 15.97
N PRO A 187 -19.75 8.64 17.01
CA PRO A 187 -21.04 7.99 17.16
C PRO A 187 -22.19 9.02 17.11
N GLN A 188 -23.37 8.60 16.64
CA GLN A 188 -24.51 9.49 16.39
C GLN A 188 -24.97 10.26 17.65
N HIS A 189 -24.82 9.66 18.83
CA HIS A 189 -25.18 10.28 20.11
C HIS A 189 -24.08 11.21 20.66
N CYS A 190 -22.89 11.27 20.04
CA CYS A 190 -21.78 12.13 20.45
C CYS A 190 -21.71 13.40 19.59
N ALA A 191 -21.25 14.50 20.18
CA ALA A 191 -20.90 15.69 19.41
C ALA A 191 -19.73 15.39 18.44
N PRO A 192 -19.68 16.02 17.24
CA PRO A 192 -18.55 15.92 16.32
C PRO A 192 -17.22 16.31 16.97
N HIS A 193 -16.11 15.65 16.58
CA HIS A 193 -14.80 15.87 17.22
C HIS A 193 -14.37 17.34 17.31
N VAL A 194 -14.75 18.21 16.36
CA VAL A 194 -14.38 19.64 16.40
C VAL A 194 -14.78 20.32 17.71
N PHE A 195 -15.94 20.00 18.27
CA PHE A 195 -16.39 20.60 19.54
C PHE A 195 -15.57 20.10 20.73
N TRP A 196 -15.20 18.82 20.72
CA TRP A 196 -14.32 18.25 21.74
C TRP A 196 -12.96 18.95 21.76
N LYS A 197 -12.41 19.27 20.57
CA LYS A 197 -11.13 19.99 20.47
C LYS A 197 -11.20 21.40 21.02
N LEU A 198 -12.31 22.11 20.78
CA LEU A 198 -12.52 23.48 21.25
C LEU A 198 -12.71 23.57 22.77
N ALA A 199 -13.17 22.48 23.39
CA ALA A 199 -13.43 22.38 24.82
C ALA A 199 -12.49 21.37 25.50
N ALA A 200 -11.28 21.16 24.97
CA ALA A 200 -10.42 20.07 25.42
C ALA A 200 -9.99 20.23 26.88
N GLU A 201 -9.59 21.44 27.27
CA GLU A 201 -9.17 21.81 28.62
C GLU A 201 -10.31 21.67 29.64
N PRO A 202 -11.49 22.33 29.48
CA PRO A 202 -12.56 22.18 30.46
C PRO A 202 -13.13 20.75 30.53
N ILE A 203 -13.07 19.98 29.44
CA ILE A 203 -13.44 18.56 29.46
C ILE A 203 -12.40 17.75 30.25
N ALA A 204 -11.10 18.01 30.06
CA ALA A 204 -10.05 17.32 30.79
C ALA A 204 -10.13 17.59 32.29
N ASP A 205 -10.32 18.86 32.70
CA ASP A 205 -10.47 19.25 34.11
C ASP A 205 -11.68 18.56 34.75
N TYR A 206 -12.82 18.55 34.07
CA TYR A 206 -14.01 17.85 34.53
C TYR A 206 -13.76 16.34 34.69
N MET A 207 -13.07 15.71 33.74
CA MET A 207 -12.79 14.28 33.79
C MET A 207 -11.76 13.93 34.86
N GLU A 208 -10.83 14.84 35.14
CA GLU A 208 -9.88 14.73 36.25
C GLU A 208 -10.62 14.64 37.59
N ASP A 209 -11.55 15.56 37.84
CA ASP A 209 -12.34 15.60 39.07
C ASP A 209 -13.29 14.40 39.19
N GLN A 210 -13.96 14.04 38.10
CA GLN A 210 -15.06 13.07 38.14
C GLN A 210 -14.61 11.62 37.97
N VAL A 211 -13.53 11.37 37.22
CA VAL A 211 -13.13 10.02 36.78
C VAL A 211 -11.69 9.72 37.21
N PHE A 212 -10.70 10.45 36.70
CA PHE A 212 -9.29 10.05 36.86
C PHE A 212 -8.77 10.22 38.28
N GLY A 213 -9.27 11.21 39.03
CA GLY A 213 -9.03 11.33 40.47
C GLY A 213 -9.51 10.12 41.28
N LYS A 214 -10.60 9.45 40.84
CA LYS A 214 -11.08 8.20 41.44
C LYS A 214 -10.24 7.01 40.98
N TRP A 215 -9.82 6.98 39.72
CA TRP A 215 -8.96 5.93 39.17
C TRP A 215 -7.64 5.86 39.93
N ARG A 216 -7.01 6.99 40.26
CA ARG A 216 -5.80 7.04 41.10
C ARG A 216 -5.97 6.42 42.48
N ARG A 217 -7.17 6.51 43.06
CA ARG A 217 -7.49 5.98 44.41
C ARG A 217 -7.92 4.51 44.39
N GLY A 218 -7.53 3.76 43.34
CA GLY A 218 -7.89 2.35 43.20
C GLY A 218 -9.33 2.13 42.76
N ARG A 219 -9.95 3.06 42.04
CA ARG A 219 -11.30 2.88 41.45
C ARG A 219 -11.32 3.11 39.94
N ALA A 220 -10.40 2.44 39.23
CA ALA A 220 -10.36 2.44 37.78
C ALA A 220 -11.48 1.58 37.16
N GLU A 221 -12.66 2.19 36.98
CA GLU A 221 -13.82 1.61 36.30
C GLU A 221 -13.94 2.22 34.91
N VAL A 222 -13.94 1.37 33.87
CA VAL A 222 -14.08 1.80 32.47
C VAL A 222 -15.57 1.95 32.16
N PRO A 223 -16.05 3.16 31.82
CA PRO A 223 -17.44 3.35 31.41
C PRO A 223 -17.77 2.51 30.16
N GLY A 224 -18.91 1.82 30.17
CA GLY A 224 -19.32 0.95 29.06
C GLY A 224 -19.33 1.67 27.71
N ASP A 225 -19.84 2.91 27.67
CA ASP A 225 -19.90 3.72 26.44
C ASP A 225 -18.52 4.06 25.86
N TRP A 226 -17.48 4.10 26.70
CA TRP A 226 -16.10 4.36 26.25
C TRP A 226 -15.48 3.15 25.58
N ALA A 227 -15.84 1.95 26.04
CA ALA A 227 -15.38 0.69 25.48
C ALA A 227 -16.28 0.18 24.34
N ALA A 228 -17.51 0.69 24.23
CA ALA A 228 -18.49 0.32 23.22
C ALA A 228 -18.03 0.61 21.79
N ALA A 229 -18.20 -0.37 20.91
CA ALA A 229 -17.87 -0.30 19.50
C ALA A 229 -19.15 -0.14 18.66
N TRP A 230 -19.37 1.08 18.18
CA TRP A 230 -20.50 1.44 17.32
C TRP A 230 -20.22 1.04 15.85
N PRO A 231 -21.19 1.09 14.92
CA PRO A 231 -20.98 0.62 13.54
C PRO A 231 -19.67 1.13 12.91
N ILE A 232 -18.91 0.20 12.30
CA ILE A 232 -17.52 0.43 11.83
C ILE A 232 -16.56 0.71 13.01
N THR A 233 -16.84 0.16 14.18
CA THR A 233 -16.04 0.29 15.42
C THR A 233 -15.75 1.75 15.81
N LEU A 234 -16.74 2.64 15.62
CA LEU A 234 -16.62 4.02 16.09
C LEU A 234 -16.65 4.04 17.63
N LEU A 235 -15.69 4.73 18.22
CA LEU A 235 -15.59 4.90 19.67
C LEU A 235 -16.12 6.28 20.06
N ASP A 236 -16.65 6.37 21.28
CA ASP A 236 -16.86 7.65 21.95
C ASP A 236 -15.55 8.48 21.93
N PRO A 237 -15.62 9.81 21.71
CA PRO A 237 -14.44 10.67 21.66
C PRO A 237 -13.55 10.61 22.91
N MET A 238 -14.11 10.49 24.12
CA MET A 238 -13.32 10.27 25.34
C MET A 238 -12.67 8.90 25.33
N GLY A 239 -13.44 7.85 25.03
CA GLY A 239 -12.90 6.49 24.92
C GLY A 239 -11.73 6.42 23.94
N LYS A 240 -11.84 7.16 22.83
CA LYS A 240 -10.79 7.31 21.82
C LYS A 240 -9.59 8.14 22.31
N ALA A 241 -9.81 9.19 23.12
CA ALA A 241 -8.74 9.97 23.73
C ALA A 241 -7.95 9.12 24.72
N VAL A 242 -8.63 8.43 25.64
CA VAL A 242 -8.01 7.52 26.63
C VAL A 242 -7.24 6.39 25.95
N CYS A 243 -7.82 5.75 24.92
CA CYS A 243 -7.09 4.77 24.11
C CYS A 243 -5.83 5.34 23.44
N GLY A 244 -5.81 6.64 23.16
CA GLY A 244 -4.64 7.36 22.67
C GLY A 244 -3.54 7.46 23.72
N VAL A 245 -3.90 7.81 24.96
CA VAL A 245 -2.93 7.91 26.07
C VAL A 245 -2.41 6.53 26.46
N LEU A 246 -3.29 5.53 26.59
CA LEU A 246 -2.88 4.13 26.84
C LEU A 246 -1.89 3.62 25.78
N LYS A 247 -2.08 4.01 24.52
CA LYS A 247 -1.13 3.70 23.46
C LYS A 247 0.23 4.34 23.73
N THR A 248 0.26 5.63 24.10
CA THR A 248 1.52 6.33 24.42
C THR A 248 2.27 5.62 25.54
N HIS A 249 1.57 5.17 26.59
CA HIS A 249 2.19 4.45 27.72
C HIS A 249 2.66 3.04 27.34
N LEU A 250 1.98 2.37 26.41
CA LEU A 250 2.32 1.01 25.97
C LEU A 250 3.48 0.95 24.96
N VAL A 251 3.65 2.00 24.13
CA VAL A 251 4.63 2.01 23.03
C VAL A 251 6.08 1.76 23.48
N PRO A 252 6.60 2.33 24.59
CA PRO A 252 7.98 2.08 25.03
C PRO A 252 8.29 0.59 25.23
N TYR A 253 7.41 -0.15 25.90
CA TYR A 253 7.55 -1.59 26.15
C TYR A 253 7.49 -2.42 24.87
N LEU A 254 6.62 -2.04 23.94
CA LEU A 254 6.56 -2.68 22.62
C LEU A 254 7.85 -2.45 21.83
N MET A 255 8.35 -1.20 21.81
CA MET A 255 9.49 -0.82 20.98
C MET A 255 10.80 -1.45 21.46
N ASP A 256 10.96 -1.68 22.77
CA ASP A 256 12.12 -2.39 23.34
C ASP A 256 12.37 -3.74 22.63
N LYS A 257 11.30 -4.51 22.40
CA LYS A 257 11.39 -5.80 21.70
C LYS A 257 11.23 -5.70 20.18
N ALA A 258 10.38 -4.80 19.70
CA ALA A 258 10.02 -4.73 18.27
C ALA A 258 11.12 -4.13 17.38
N THR A 259 12.04 -3.33 17.94
CA THR A 259 13.08 -2.62 17.19
C THR A 259 13.96 -3.57 16.35
N TYR A 260 14.17 -4.79 16.83
CA TYR A 260 15.06 -5.78 16.19
C TYR A 260 14.32 -6.80 15.31
N LEU A 261 13.00 -6.71 15.23
CA LEU A 261 12.17 -7.69 14.54
C LEU A 261 11.75 -7.20 13.14
N PRO A 262 11.55 -8.12 12.17
CA PRO A 262 11.13 -7.81 10.80
C PRO A 262 9.63 -7.47 10.68
N LEU A 263 9.14 -6.58 11.54
CA LEU A 263 7.74 -6.15 11.60
C LEU A 263 7.59 -4.73 11.06
N PHE A 264 6.75 -4.53 10.04
CA PHE A 264 6.63 -3.24 9.35
C PHE A 264 5.23 -2.63 9.40
N GLY A 265 4.24 -3.40 9.85
CA GLY A 265 2.87 -2.92 10.01
C GLY A 265 2.66 -2.30 11.39
N TYR A 266 1.98 -1.15 11.43
CA TYR A 266 1.55 -0.42 12.64
C TYR A 266 2.64 0.06 13.61
N ILE A 267 3.90 -0.26 13.37
CA ILE A 267 5.04 0.26 14.10
C ILE A 267 5.46 1.60 13.52
N GLN A 268 5.87 2.53 14.38
CA GLN A 268 6.26 3.88 13.97
C GLN A 268 7.51 3.86 13.08
N GLN A 269 7.55 4.75 12.09
CA GLN A 269 8.69 4.91 11.18
C GLN A 269 9.08 3.62 10.43
N ARG A 270 8.11 2.72 10.21
CA ARG A 270 8.24 1.54 9.37
C ARG A 270 7.22 1.57 8.26
N SER A 271 7.55 0.95 7.13
CA SER A 271 6.75 1.08 5.91
C SER A 271 6.60 -0.24 5.15
N PRO A 272 5.53 -0.40 4.34
CA PRO A 272 5.41 -1.56 3.45
C PRO A 272 6.52 -1.60 2.40
N GLN A 273 7.18 -0.46 2.11
CA GLN A 273 8.32 -0.37 1.21
C GLN A 273 9.48 -1.26 1.70
N GLN A 274 9.86 -1.15 2.98
CA GLN A 274 10.94 -1.95 3.58
C GLN A 274 10.60 -3.45 3.63
N ALA A 275 9.35 -3.79 3.94
CA ALA A 275 8.87 -5.17 3.88
C ALA A 275 9.02 -5.76 2.47
N LEU A 276 8.64 -4.99 1.45
CA LEU A 276 8.74 -5.40 0.05
C LEU A 276 10.19 -5.48 -0.43
N GLU A 277 11.10 -4.63 0.04
CA GLU A 277 12.52 -4.71 -0.30
C GLU A 277 13.14 -6.05 0.10
N LEU A 278 12.83 -6.55 1.30
CA LEU A 278 13.27 -7.87 1.76
C LEU A 278 12.71 -8.99 0.88
N VAL A 279 11.42 -8.93 0.56
CA VAL A 279 10.77 -9.93 -0.28
C VAL A 279 11.33 -9.94 -1.70
N PHE A 280 11.55 -8.76 -2.30
CA PHE A 280 12.12 -8.66 -3.65
C PHE A 280 13.62 -8.99 -3.68
N ALA A 281 14.38 -8.66 -2.63
CA ALA A 281 15.76 -9.08 -2.50
C ALA A 281 15.85 -10.62 -2.49
N HIS A 282 15.01 -11.28 -1.70
CA HIS A 282 14.88 -12.75 -1.69
C HIS A 282 14.48 -13.31 -3.07
N CYS A 283 13.52 -12.68 -3.75
CA CYS A 283 13.13 -13.08 -5.10
C CYS A 283 14.29 -13.01 -6.10
N ALA A 284 15.13 -11.97 -6.00
CA ALA A 284 16.32 -11.81 -6.83
C ALA A 284 17.36 -12.89 -6.53
N GLU A 285 17.68 -13.10 -5.24
CA GLU A 285 18.69 -14.06 -4.82
C GLU A 285 18.32 -15.50 -5.18
N ALA A 286 17.08 -15.92 -4.91
CA ALA A 286 16.59 -17.23 -5.30
C ALA A 286 16.58 -17.43 -6.82
N ARG A 287 16.28 -16.38 -7.58
CA ARG A 287 16.35 -16.41 -9.06
C ARG A 287 17.79 -16.59 -9.53
N ASP A 288 18.75 -15.95 -8.89
CA ASP A 288 20.16 -16.02 -9.26
C ASP A 288 20.77 -17.38 -8.87
N LEU A 289 20.43 -17.92 -7.69
CA LEU A 289 20.79 -19.29 -7.29
C LEU A 289 20.27 -20.34 -8.28
N ALA A 290 19.01 -20.20 -8.70
CA ALA A 290 18.38 -21.08 -9.67
C ALA A 290 19.05 -20.97 -11.05
N LYS A 291 19.30 -19.75 -11.53
CA LYS A 291 20.03 -19.50 -12.80
C LYS A 291 21.45 -20.04 -12.77
N ALA A 292 22.15 -19.99 -11.63
CA ALA A 292 23.50 -20.53 -11.49
C ALA A 292 23.58 -22.04 -11.74
N GLN A 293 22.45 -22.76 -11.61
CA GLN A 293 22.33 -24.17 -11.97
C GLN A 293 22.07 -24.39 -13.47
N THR A 294 21.53 -23.38 -14.16
CA THR A 294 21.27 -23.39 -15.59
C THR A 294 22.54 -22.99 -16.35
N ARG A 295 23.45 -23.94 -16.59
CA ARG A 295 24.73 -23.66 -17.28
C ARG A 295 24.73 -24.00 -18.76
N SER A 296 25.36 -23.14 -19.54
CA SER A 296 25.67 -23.38 -20.95
C SER A 296 26.69 -24.52 -21.12
N LEU A 297 26.76 -25.13 -22.31
CA LEU A 297 27.73 -26.19 -22.60
C LEU A 297 29.20 -25.73 -22.41
N TYR A 298 29.48 -24.44 -22.65
CA TYR A 298 30.81 -23.85 -22.44
C TYR A 298 31.24 -23.85 -20.97
N GLU A 299 30.33 -23.50 -20.08
CA GLU A 299 30.61 -23.47 -18.63
C GLU A 299 30.73 -24.87 -18.04
N LEU A 300 30.00 -25.85 -18.56
CA LEU A 300 30.21 -27.24 -18.17
C LEU A 300 31.60 -27.75 -18.58
N ARG A 301 32.06 -27.37 -19.78
CA ARG A 301 33.39 -27.72 -20.28
C ARG A 301 34.52 -27.02 -19.54
N SER A 302 34.28 -25.83 -18.97
CA SER A 302 35.25 -25.10 -18.15
C SER A 302 35.37 -25.63 -16.70
N GLY A 303 34.90 -26.86 -16.42
CA GLY A 303 35.03 -27.51 -15.11
C GLY A 303 34.06 -27.01 -14.03
N LYS A 304 33.10 -26.17 -14.39
CA LYS A 304 32.13 -25.59 -13.45
C LYS A 304 31.09 -26.69 -13.09
N VAL A 305 31.12 -27.20 -11.86
CA VAL A 305 30.21 -28.26 -11.35
C VAL A 305 28.81 -27.73 -10.97
N ARG A 306 27.73 -28.42 -11.39
CA ARG A 306 26.33 -28.10 -11.02
C ARG A 306 26.01 -28.58 -9.60
N SER A 307 25.20 -27.82 -8.84
CA SER A 307 24.64 -28.31 -7.58
C SER A 307 23.48 -29.29 -7.85
N GLN A 308 23.15 -30.11 -6.85
CA GLN A 308 22.09 -31.10 -6.98
C GLN A 308 20.69 -30.48 -7.05
N CYS A 309 20.50 -29.34 -6.36
CA CYS A 309 19.25 -28.61 -6.20
C CYS A 309 19.56 -27.22 -5.64
N ALA A 310 19.07 -26.12 -6.21
CA ALA A 310 19.18 -24.79 -5.60
C ALA A 310 17.99 -23.90 -5.99
N GLY A 311 17.65 -22.95 -5.12
CA GLY A 311 16.58 -21.99 -5.37
C GLY A 311 16.00 -21.41 -4.09
N GLY A 312 14.69 -21.20 -4.07
CA GLY A 312 14.00 -20.63 -2.91
C GLY A 312 12.53 -21.00 -2.79
N LEU A 313 12.04 -20.92 -1.56
CA LEU A 313 10.66 -21.10 -1.14
C LEU A 313 10.15 -19.80 -0.49
N GLN A 314 8.89 -19.45 -0.76
CA GLN A 314 8.15 -18.38 -0.09
C GLN A 314 6.75 -18.89 0.29
N ILE A 315 6.27 -18.47 1.45
CA ILE A 315 4.90 -18.74 1.91
C ILE A 315 4.31 -17.44 2.44
N SER A 316 3.26 -16.95 1.78
CA SER A 316 2.43 -15.85 2.30
C SER A 316 1.26 -16.45 3.08
N ILE A 317 1.23 -16.22 4.38
CA ILE A 317 0.23 -16.75 5.32
C ILE A 317 -0.94 -15.77 5.42
N ASP A 318 -2.16 -16.29 5.30
CA ASP A 318 -3.41 -15.53 5.44
C ASP A 318 -4.21 -16.05 6.63
N PHE A 319 -4.52 -15.14 7.57
CA PHE A 319 -5.34 -15.44 8.74
C PHE A 319 -6.82 -15.19 8.44
N SER A 320 -7.69 -16.09 8.87
CA SER A 320 -9.14 -15.88 8.81
C SER A 320 -9.57 -14.97 9.95
N GLN A 321 -9.98 -13.73 9.64
CA GLN A 321 -10.49 -12.77 10.63
C GLN A 321 -9.54 -12.53 11.81
N ALA A 322 -8.26 -12.28 11.50
CA ALA A 322 -7.15 -12.26 12.46
C ALA A 322 -7.43 -11.42 13.72
N PHE A 323 -7.86 -10.17 13.53
CA PHE A 323 -8.19 -9.26 14.62
C PHE A 323 -9.42 -9.71 15.40
N ASP A 324 -10.47 -10.19 14.73
CA ASP A 324 -11.73 -10.50 15.38
C ASP A 324 -11.64 -11.79 16.21
N ARG A 325 -10.75 -12.71 15.82
CA ARG A 325 -10.53 -14.01 16.50
C ARG A 325 -9.35 -14.04 17.48
N ALA A 326 -8.59 -12.95 17.59
CA ALA A 326 -7.42 -12.90 18.46
C ALA A 326 -7.75 -13.30 19.90
N ASP A 327 -7.02 -14.27 20.46
CA ASP A 327 -7.24 -14.69 21.85
C ASP A 327 -6.78 -13.61 22.83
N ARG A 328 -7.67 -13.18 23.74
CA ARG A 328 -7.34 -12.14 24.73
C ARG A 328 -6.44 -12.65 25.86
N GLY A 329 -6.55 -13.92 26.24
CA GLY A 329 -5.63 -14.56 27.17
C GLY A 329 -4.19 -14.54 26.62
N LEU A 330 -4.04 -14.85 25.33
CA LEU A 330 -2.77 -14.76 24.62
C LEU A 330 -2.25 -13.31 24.55
N LEU A 331 -3.12 -12.33 24.28
CA LEU A 331 -2.76 -10.91 24.36
C LEU A 331 -2.24 -10.53 25.76
N PHE A 332 -2.85 -11.02 26.82
CA PHE A 332 -2.41 -10.71 28.18
C PHE A 332 -1.08 -11.37 28.52
N GLN A 333 -0.84 -12.59 28.05
CA GLN A 333 0.49 -13.22 28.12
C GLN A 333 1.53 -12.38 27.36
N ALA A 334 1.16 -11.84 26.19
CA ALA A 334 2.03 -10.97 25.43
C ALA A 334 2.38 -9.68 26.19
N LEU A 335 1.42 -9.05 26.87
CA LEU A 335 1.70 -7.87 27.71
C LEU A 335 2.63 -8.20 28.87
N THR A 336 2.47 -9.38 29.49
CA THR A 336 3.38 -9.85 30.54
C THR A 336 4.79 -10.10 30.00
N PHE A 337 4.92 -10.73 28.83
CA PHE A 337 6.21 -10.95 28.16
C PHE A 337 6.94 -9.64 27.82
N LEU A 338 6.20 -8.60 27.45
CA LEU A 338 6.75 -7.27 27.18
C LEU A 338 7.08 -6.47 28.44
N GLU A 339 6.94 -7.06 29.63
CA GLU A 339 7.22 -6.42 30.92
C GLU A 339 6.40 -5.13 31.14
N VAL A 340 5.18 -5.10 30.59
CA VAL A 340 4.25 -3.98 30.79
C VAL A 340 3.86 -3.91 32.28
N PRO A 341 3.81 -2.73 32.92
CA PRO A 341 3.42 -2.58 34.31
C PRO A 341 2.04 -3.19 34.61
N ALA A 342 1.91 -3.84 35.78
CA ALA A 342 0.72 -4.61 36.13
C ALA A 342 -0.58 -3.78 36.14
N ASP A 343 -0.49 -2.51 36.55
CA ASP A 343 -1.58 -1.54 36.55
C ASP A 343 -2.07 -1.20 35.13
N LEU A 344 -1.14 -0.98 34.20
CA LEU A 344 -1.46 -0.77 32.78
C LEU A 344 -2.04 -2.03 32.13
N GLN A 345 -1.48 -3.21 32.44
CA GLN A 345 -2.04 -4.48 31.96
C GLN A 345 -3.48 -4.67 32.43
N GLU A 346 -3.75 -4.43 33.71
CA GLU A 346 -5.06 -4.59 34.31
C GLU A 346 -6.09 -3.62 33.71
N LEU A 347 -5.70 -2.37 33.48
CA LEU A 347 -6.57 -1.40 32.80
C LEU A 347 -6.87 -1.81 31.35
N ILE A 348 -5.88 -2.31 30.60
CA ILE A 348 -6.10 -2.82 29.24
C ILE A 348 -7.02 -4.05 29.25
N LYS A 349 -6.84 -4.97 30.20
CA LYS A 349 -7.69 -6.16 30.39
C LYS A 349 -9.15 -5.77 30.58
N ARG A 350 -9.42 -4.85 31.50
CA ARG A 350 -10.76 -4.31 31.78
C ARG A 350 -11.34 -3.62 30.56
N TRP A 351 -10.53 -2.81 29.88
CA TRP A 351 -10.99 -2.11 28.68
C TRP A 351 -11.39 -3.11 27.58
N ALA A 352 -10.64 -4.20 27.42
CA ALA A 352 -11.01 -5.25 26.49
C ALA A 352 -12.30 -5.95 26.94
N GLN A 353 -12.42 -6.34 28.20
CA GLN A 353 -13.60 -7.01 28.78
C GLN A 353 -14.89 -6.17 28.71
N ALA A 354 -14.79 -4.85 28.89
CA ALA A 354 -15.92 -3.93 28.81
C ALA A 354 -16.42 -3.67 27.37
N THR A 355 -15.81 -4.31 26.36
CA THR A 355 -16.17 -4.07 24.95
C THR A 355 -17.50 -4.71 24.59
N THR A 356 -18.48 -3.86 24.26
CA THR A 356 -19.78 -4.25 23.68
C THR A 356 -19.85 -3.76 22.23
N PHE A 357 -20.27 -4.62 21.31
CA PHE A 357 -20.45 -4.27 19.91
C PHE A 357 -21.91 -3.93 19.64
N HIS A 358 -22.15 -2.77 19.00
CA HIS A 358 -23.47 -2.32 18.58
C HIS A 358 -23.61 -2.42 17.06
N ILE A 359 -24.60 -3.17 16.61
CA ILE A 359 -24.96 -3.32 15.20
C ILE A 359 -26.24 -2.54 14.96
N HIS A 360 -26.21 -1.69 13.93
CA HIS A 360 -27.32 -0.82 13.57
C HIS A 360 -27.70 -1.00 12.10
N LYS A 361 -28.99 -1.29 11.85
CA LYS A 361 -29.58 -1.35 10.51
C LYS A 361 -30.96 -0.70 10.51
N ALA A 362 -31.07 0.41 9.78
CA ALA A 362 -32.28 1.24 9.76
C ALA A 362 -32.68 1.63 11.19
N ASP A 363 -33.87 1.24 11.66
CA ASP A 363 -34.37 1.55 13.01
C ASP A 363 -34.13 0.40 14.01
N THR A 364 -33.44 -0.67 13.61
CA THR A 364 -33.13 -1.81 14.48
C THR A 364 -31.70 -1.75 14.98
N GLN A 365 -31.55 -1.88 16.30
CA GLN A 365 -30.26 -2.00 16.99
C GLN A 365 -30.19 -3.32 17.74
N CYS A 366 -29.07 -4.02 17.61
CA CYS A 366 -28.72 -5.18 18.43
C CYS A 366 -27.30 -5.00 18.97
N SER A 367 -27.01 -5.67 20.10
CA SER A 367 -25.70 -5.60 20.73
C SER A 367 -25.28 -6.95 21.29
N TYR A 368 -23.99 -7.20 21.32
CA TYR A 368 -23.40 -8.38 21.96
C TYR A 368 -22.07 -8.02 22.63
N SER A 369 -21.74 -8.74 23.70
CA SER A 369 -20.45 -8.64 24.38
C SER A 369 -19.47 -9.68 23.83
N SER A 370 -18.19 -9.37 23.92
CA SER A 370 -17.12 -10.15 23.29
C SER A 370 -16.03 -10.48 24.29
N ASP A 371 -15.57 -11.73 24.33
CA ASP A 371 -14.43 -12.21 25.15
C ASP A 371 -13.16 -12.43 24.31
N LYS A 372 -13.29 -12.44 22.99
CA LYS A 372 -12.21 -12.60 22.02
C LYS A 372 -12.04 -11.35 21.15
N GLY A 373 -10.99 -11.35 20.36
CA GLY A 373 -10.70 -10.31 19.39
C GLY A 373 -10.12 -9.03 19.96
N ILE A 374 -9.47 -8.31 19.05
CA ILE A 374 -8.95 -6.96 19.19
C ILE A 374 -9.76 -6.09 18.23
N ARG A 375 -10.57 -5.17 18.78
CA ARG A 375 -11.48 -4.33 17.97
C ARG A 375 -10.73 -3.57 16.87
N GLN A 376 -11.27 -3.54 15.66
CA GLN A 376 -10.69 -2.71 14.60
C GLN A 376 -11.04 -1.22 14.85
N GLY A 377 -10.43 -0.27 14.13
CA GLY A 377 -10.78 1.17 14.21
C GLY A 377 -10.37 1.97 15.46
N CYS A 378 -10.05 1.31 16.57
CA CYS A 378 -9.57 1.95 17.81
C CYS A 378 -8.10 2.41 17.71
N LYS A 379 -7.73 3.50 18.42
CA LYS A 379 -6.34 4.00 18.51
C LYS A 379 -5.37 2.97 19.11
N LEU A 380 -5.82 2.19 20.11
CA LEU A 380 -4.99 1.25 20.88
C LEU A 380 -4.79 -0.10 20.17
N SER A 381 -5.79 -0.56 19.43
CA SER A 381 -5.85 -1.93 18.88
C SER A 381 -4.68 -2.34 18.00
N ARG A 382 -4.17 -1.42 17.17
CA ARG A 382 -3.02 -1.71 16.32
C ARG A 382 -1.76 -1.99 17.15
N THR A 383 -1.59 -1.27 18.26
CA THR A 383 -0.49 -1.49 19.19
C THR A 383 -0.64 -2.80 19.95
N LEU A 384 -1.86 -3.15 20.38
CA LEU A 384 -2.14 -4.46 21.00
C LEU A 384 -1.86 -5.62 20.03
N TRP A 385 -2.20 -5.47 18.75
CA TRP A 385 -1.85 -6.46 17.74
C TRP A 385 -0.34 -6.61 17.58
N CYS A 386 0.42 -5.50 17.57
CA CYS A 386 1.88 -5.58 17.56
C CYS A 386 2.42 -6.30 18.79
N CYS A 387 1.89 -6.04 19.99
CA CYS A 387 2.29 -6.77 21.20
C CYS A 387 2.10 -8.28 21.04
N LEU A 388 0.92 -8.68 20.54
CA LEU A 388 0.59 -10.07 20.27
C LEU A 388 1.54 -10.72 19.27
N ILE A 389 1.80 -10.06 18.14
CA ILE A 389 2.70 -10.57 17.10
C ILE A 389 4.14 -10.69 17.60
N VAL A 390 4.65 -9.71 18.37
CA VAL A 390 5.98 -9.81 18.97
C VAL A 390 6.11 -11.05 19.87
N TYR A 391 5.08 -11.33 20.67
CA TYR A 391 5.05 -12.54 21.50
C TYR A 391 5.01 -13.83 20.67
N ILE A 392 4.22 -13.86 19.59
CA ILE A 392 4.14 -15.00 18.66
C ILE A 392 5.51 -15.28 18.00
N LEU A 393 6.20 -14.23 17.56
CA LEU A 393 7.55 -14.36 16.98
C LEU A 393 8.54 -14.91 18.00
N ASN A 394 8.47 -14.47 19.25
CA ASN A 394 9.28 -15.05 20.32
C ASN A 394 8.98 -16.56 20.52
N ARG A 395 7.71 -16.99 20.43
CA ARG A 395 7.34 -18.41 20.51
C ARG A 395 7.86 -19.22 19.32
N ILE A 396 7.86 -18.63 18.13
CA ILE A 396 8.46 -19.24 16.93
C ILE A 396 9.96 -19.43 17.14
N ASP A 397 10.67 -18.39 17.62
CA ASP A 397 12.11 -18.43 17.87
C ASP A 397 12.48 -19.43 18.98
N GLN A 398 11.67 -19.56 20.02
CA GLN A 398 11.86 -20.60 21.05
C GLN A 398 11.72 -22.02 20.49
N THR A 399 10.95 -22.20 19.41
CA THR A 399 10.69 -23.51 18.81
C THR A 399 11.73 -23.87 17.75
N LEU A 400 12.16 -22.89 16.94
CA LEU A 400 13.05 -23.11 15.79
C LEU A 400 14.49 -22.62 16.02
N GLY A 401 14.74 -21.93 17.13
CA GLY A 401 16.03 -21.36 17.51
C GLY A 401 16.11 -19.86 17.19
N THR A 402 16.60 -19.07 18.14
CA THR A 402 16.91 -17.64 17.90
C THR A 402 18.16 -17.53 17.01
N PRO A 403 18.20 -16.68 15.96
CA PRO A 403 17.24 -15.66 15.55
C PRO A 403 16.40 -16.01 14.29
N TRP A 404 15.68 -17.14 14.30
CA TRP A 404 14.95 -17.65 13.12
C TRP A 404 14.00 -16.62 12.48
N SER A 405 13.20 -15.92 13.27
CA SER A 405 12.23 -14.95 12.77
C SER A 405 12.89 -13.82 12.00
N GLN A 406 14.05 -13.32 12.46
CA GLN A 406 14.77 -12.26 11.75
C GLN A 406 15.25 -12.70 10.36
N GLN A 407 15.64 -13.97 10.22
CA GLN A 407 16.15 -14.53 8.98
C GLN A 407 15.02 -14.86 7.99
N HIS A 408 13.93 -15.45 8.48
CA HIS A 408 12.93 -16.09 7.63
C HIS A 408 11.59 -15.36 7.52
N LEU A 409 11.25 -14.46 8.45
CA LEU A 409 9.92 -13.84 8.52
C LEU A 409 9.95 -12.36 8.09
N VAL A 410 8.91 -11.90 7.39
CA VAL A 410 8.55 -10.49 7.21
C VAL A 410 7.10 -10.35 7.62
N GLY A 411 6.81 -9.49 8.59
CA GLY A 411 5.44 -9.22 9.04
C GLY A 411 4.97 -7.83 8.68
N PHE A 412 3.75 -7.70 8.18
CA PHE A 412 3.05 -6.42 8.06
C PHE A 412 1.62 -6.58 8.58
N ALA A 413 1.38 -6.11 9.82
CA ALA A 413 0.11 -6.34 10.51
C ALA A 413 -0.17 -7.84 10.63
N ASP A 414 -1.25 -8.33 10.03
CA ASP A 414 -1.63 -9.74 9.96
C ASP A 414 -1.01 -10.48 8.76
N ASP A 415 -0.50 -9.77 7.75
CA ASP A 415 0.19 -10.39 6.63
C ASP A 415 1.59 -10.89 7.08
N LEU A 416 1.75 -12.21 7.24
CA LEU A 416 3.04 -12.85 7.51
C LEU A 416 3.60 -13.50 6.23
N HIS A 417 4.87 -13.26 5.96
CA HIS A 417 5.57 -13.80 4.80
C HIS A 417 6.84 -14.52 5.23
N LEU A 418 6.91 -15.81 4.93
CA LEU A 418 8.06 -16.67 5.22
C LEU A 418 8.90 -16.91 3.97
N ARG A 419 10.23 -16.95 4.13
CA ARG A 419 11.17 -17.08 3.01
C ARG A 419 12.37 -17.97 3.37
N TRP A 420 12.75 -18.85 2.43
CA TRP A 420 13.94 -19.71 2.55
C TRP A 420 14.69 -19.80 1.24
N LEU A 421 16.02 -19.79 1.34
CA LEU A 421 16.93 -20.11 0.24
C LEU A 421 17.53 -21.48 0.51
N PHE A 422 17.79 -22.24 -0.55
CA PHE A 422 18.43 -23.54 -0.42
C PHE A 422 19.40 -23.78 -1.57
N SER A 423 20.49 -24.48 -1.28
CA SER A 423 21.58 -24.80 -2.22
C SER A 423 21.76 -26.30 -2.44
N ASP A 424 20.96 -27.11 -1.77
CA ASP A 424 20.91 -28.56 -1.92
C ASP A 424 19.50 -29.14 -1.62
N ARG A 425 19.39 -30.47 -1.59
CA ARG A 425 18.16 -31.18 -1.25
C ARG A 425 17.86 -31.18 0.25
N SER A 426 18.87 -31.08 1.10
CA SER A 426 18.66 -31.03 2.55
C SER A 426 17.96 -29.73 2.93
N GLY A 427 18.42 -28.60 2.39
CA GLY A 427 17.90 -27.27 2.69
C GLY A 427 16.43 -27.08 2.31
N ILE A 428 15.96 -27.67 1.20
CA ILE A 428 14.52 -27.62 0.90
C ILE A 428 13.69 -28.48 1.87
N ASN A 429 14.19 -29.63 2.30
CA ASN A 429 13.49 -30.43 3.31
C ASN A 429 13.43 -29.69 4.65
N SER A 430 14.52 -29.06 5.07
CA SER A 430 14.55 -28.19 6.26
C SER A 430 13.54 -27.04 6.14
N ALA A 431 13.51 -26.35 4.99
CA ALA A 431 12.56 -25.28 4.74
C ALA A 431 11.09 -25.74 4.83
N LEU A 432 10.78 -26.92 4.31
CA LEU A 432 9.42 -27.50 4.41
C LEU A 432 9.08 -27.91 5.85
N GLN A 433 10.03 -28.51 6.56
CA GLN A 433 9.85 -28.89 7.97
C GLN A 433 9.61 -27.66 8.85
N GLU A 434 10.45 -26.62 8.72
CA GLU A 434 10.28 -25.36 9.45
C GLU A 434 8.96 -24.69 9.11
N ALA A 435 8.58 -24.64 7.82
CA ALA A 435 7.28 -24.13 7.41
C ALA A 435 6.11 -24.87 8.07
N GLY A 436 6.15 -26.21 8.08
CA GLY A 436 5.13 -27.04 8.74
C GLY A 436 5.04 -26.79 10.23
N THR A 437 6.19 -26.63 10.91
CA THR A 437 6.27 -26.28 12.34
C THR A 437 5.65 -24.91 12.62
N VAL A 438 5.97 -23.87 11.84
CA VAL A 438 5.38 -22.53 12.05
C VAL A 438 3.87 -22.54 11.83
N LEU A 439 3.40 -23.14 10.74
CA LEU A 439 1.96 -23.19 10.44
C LEU A 439 1.19 -23.95 11.52
N SER A 440 1.75 -25.06 12.01
CA SER A 440 1.17 -25.84 13.11
C SER A 440 1.18 -25.05 14.42
N LEU A 441 2.30 -24.40 14.77
CA LEU A 441 2.41 -23.57 15.97
C LEU A 441 1.38 -22.43 15.97
N LEU A 442 1.15 -21.77 14.83
CA LEU A 442 0.13 -20.73 14.70
C LEU A 442 -1.29 -21.28 14.94
N GLU A 443 -1.62 -22.45 14.38
CA GLU A 443 -2.90 -23.13 14.67
C GLU A 443 -3.02 -23.53 16.14
N ASP A 444 -1.96 -24.08 16.73
CA ASP A 444 -1.95 -24.58 18.11
C ASP A 444 -2.03 -23.43 19.14
N ILE A 445 -1.54 -22.24 18.79
CA ILE A 445 -1.68 -21.00 19.58
C ILE A 445 -3.12 -20.42 19.48
N GLY A 446 -3.94 -20.91 18.54
CA GLY A 446 -5.36 -20.56 18.42
C GLY A 446 -5.73 -19.72 17.19
N PHE A 447 -4.80 -19.50 16.24
CA PHE A 447 -5.13 -18.83 14.99
C PHE A 447 -5.74 -19.77 13.96
N LEU A 448 -6.71 -19.25 13.19
CA LEU A 448 -7.29 -19.97 12.06
C LEU A 448 -6.65 -19.53 10.74
N LEU A 449 -5.87 -20.41 10.11
CA LEU A 449 -5.20 -20.12 8.85
C LEU A 449 -6.09 -20.46 7.64
N SER A 450 -6.14 -19.56 6.65
CA SER A 450 -6.86 -19.80 5.40
C SER A 450 -5.98 -20.61 4.45
N ARG A 451 -6.24 -21.91 4.33
CA ARG A 451 -5.49 -22.82 3.44
C ARG A 451 -5.55 -22.43 1.96
N ASP A 452 -6.68 -21.88 1.50
CA ASP A 452 -6.86 -21.50 0.10
C ASP A 452 -6.24 -20.15 -0.26
N LYS A 453 -6.14 -19.24 0.72
CA LYS A 453 -5.52 -17.91 0.53
C LYS A 453 -4.04 -17.88 0.90
N THR A 454 -3.59 -18.81 1.74
CA THR A 454 -2.17 -19.02 2.03
C THR A 454 -1.50 -19.59 0.79
N VAL A 455 -0.52 -18.88 0.24
CA VAL A 455 0.06 -19.18 -1.08
C VAL A 455 1.55 -19.47 -0.97
N CYS A 456 1.99 -20.51 -1.68
CA CYS A 456 3.40 -20.85 -1.84
C CYS A 456 3.94 -20.41 -3.20
N LEU A 457 5.17 -19.92 -3.23
CA LEU A 457 5.99 -19.82 -4.43
C LEU A 457 7.23 -20.70 -4.22
N LEU A 458 7.55 -21.54 -5.21
CA LEU A 458 8.74 -22.38 -5.19
C LEU A 458 9.46 -22.25 -6.53
N ARG A 459 10.76 -21.96 -6.48
CA ARG A 459 11.67 -22.12 -7.61
C ARG A 459 12.83 -23.00 -7.16
N ALA A 460 13.04 -24.08 -7.89
CA ALA A 460 14.15 -25.01 -7.67
C ALA A 460 14.71 -25.40 -9.03
N GLU A 461 16.04 -25.45 -9.16
CA GLU A 461 16.75 -25.92 -10.34
C GLU A 461 17.87 -26.89 -9.92
N GLY A 462 18.18 -27.88 -10.75
CA GLY A 462 19.22 -28.88 -10.44
C GLY A 462 18.86 -30.29 -10.92
N VAL A 463 19.84 -31.19 -10.93
CA VAL A 463 19.70 -32.55 -11.48
C VAL A 463 18.66 -33.40 -10.74
N GLN A 464 18.48 -33.20 -9.43
CA GLN A 464 17.53 -33.98 -8.63
C GLN A 464 16.13 -33.35 -8.55
N VAL A 465 15.98 -32.09 -8.97
CA VAL A 465 14.75 -31.32 -8.82
C VAL A 465 13.54 -31.97 -9.51
N PRO A 466 13.63 -32.47 -10.76
CA PRO A 466 12.46 -33.10 -11.42
C PRO A 466 11.92 -34.33 -10.69
N HIS A 467 12.78 -35.11 -10.04
CA HIS A 467 12.35 -36.25 -9.24
C HIS A 467 11.77 -35.81 -7.89
N MET A 468 12.39 -34.83 -7.24
CA MET A 468 11.93 -34.27 -5.97
C MET A 468 10.55 -33.60 -6.10
N LEU A 469 10.36 -32.73 -7.10
CA LEU A 469 9.08 -32.03 -7.31
C LEU A 469 7.92 -32.98 -7.58
N ARG A 470 8.16 -34.15 -8.19
CA ARG A 470 7.13 -35.19 -8.37
C ARG A 470 6.58 -35.72 -7.06
N LYS A 471 7.36 -35.69 -5.97
CA LYS A 471 6.93 -36.12 -4.63
C LYS A 471 6.28 -35.00 -3.83
N LEU A 472 6.73 -33.76 -4.05
CA LEU A 472 6.29 -32.60 -3.28
C LEU A 472 5.08 -31.90 -3.89
N VAL A 473 4.87 -32.01 -5.20
CA VAL A 473 3.87 -31.23 -5.94
C VAL A 473 2.80 -32.14 -6.55
N HIS A 474 1.55 -31.88 -6.19
CA HIS A 474 0.38 -32.63 -6.67
C HIS A 474 -0.55 -31.73 -7.48
N LYS A 475 -1.33 -32.32 -8.40
CA LYS A 475 -2.41 -31.61 -9.11
C LYS A 475 -3.73 -31.84 -8.38
N LYS A 476 -4.43 -30.78 -7.94
CA LYS A 476 -5.70 -30.87 -7.19
C LYS A 476 -6.88 -31.28 -8.08
N ASN A 477 -6.95 -30.76 -9.31
CA ASN A 477 -8.14 -30.80 -10.18
C ASN A 477 -7.80 -30.86 -11.68
N LYS A 478 -8.83 -31.08 -12.54
CA LYS A 478 -8.76 -30.98 -14.02
C LYS A 478 -8.26 -29.61 -14.52
N GLN A 479 -8.37 -28.55 -13.71
CA GLN A 479 -7.92 -27.19 -14.03
C GLN A 479 -6.41 -26.92 -13.75
N GLU A 480 -5.60 -27.97 -13.55
CA GLU A 480 -4.14 -27.89 -13.35
C GLU A 480 -3.64 -27.08 -12.12
N GLU A 481 -4.48 -26.87 -11.11
CA GLU A 481 -4.00 -26.24 -9.87
C GLU A 481 -2.95 -27.13 -9.18
N ARG A 482 -1.76 -26.57 -8.99
CA ARG A 482 -0.65 -27.24 -8.30
C ARG A 482 -0.73 -26.97 -6.80
N ILE A 483 -0.51 -28.01 -6.01
CA ILE A 483 -0.40 -27.97 -4.55
C ILE A 483 1.01 -28.36 -4.17
N LEU A 484 1.62 -27.63 -3.24
CA LEU A 484 2.83 -28.03 -2.55
C LEU A 484 2.47 -28.73 -1.23
N CYS A 485 2.92 -29.97 -1.06
CA CYS A 485 2.85 -30.69 0.20
C CYS A 485 4.03 -30.23 1.07
N ILE A 486 3.72 -29.52 2.15
CA ILE A 486 4.70 -29.07 3.14
C ILE A 486 5.05 -30.24 4.05
N ASP A 487 4.02 -30.87 4.63
CA ASP A 487 4.10 -32.06 5.46
C ASP A 487 2.79 -32.87 5.35
N GLY A 488 2.54 -33.80 6.28
CA GLY A 488 1.29 -34.57 6.33
C GLY A 488 0.03 -33.76 6.68
N ARG A 489 0.16 -32.61 7.36
CA ARG A 489 -0.93 -31.74 7.82
C ARG A 489 -1.23 -30.61 6.82
N TRP A 490 -0.21 -30.14 6.11
CA TRP A 490 -0.21 -28.91 5.32
C TRP A 490 0.00 -29.15 3.83
N GLN A 491 -1.01 -28.75 3.07
CA GLN A 491 -1.05 -28.79 1.61
C GLN A 491 -1.54 -27.44 1.10
N LEU A 492 -0.67 -26.71 0.41
CA LEU A 492 -0.89 -25.30 0.10
C LEU A 492 -0.87 -25.03 -1.43
N PRO A 493 -1.71 -24.11 -1.92
CA PRO A 493 -1.68 -23.67 -3.32
C PRO A 493 -0.28 -23.20 -3.77
N LEU A 494 0.30 -23.90 -4.74
CA LEU A 494 1.55 -23.50 -5.39
C LEU A 494 1.25 -22.61 -6.59
N ARG A 495 1.78 -21.39 -6.59
CA ARG A 495 1.59 -20.40 -7.66
C ARG A 495 2.93 -19.99 -8.26
N LYS A 496 2.88 -19.46 -9.49
CA LYS A 496 4.07 -18.87 -10.15
C LYS A 496 4.29 -17.41 -9.74
N GLN A 497 3.22 -16.73 -9.35
CA GLN A 497 3.20 -15.32 -8.98
C GLN A 497 2.05 -15.06 -8.02
N HIS A 498 2.23 -14.13 -7.07
CA HIS A 498 1.25 -13.80 -6.04
C HIS A 498 1.23 -12.28 -5.78
N VAL A 499 0.13 -11.75 -5.26
CA VAL A 499 0.04 -10.33 -4.88
C VAL A 499 0.21 -10.25 -3.36
N TYR A 500 1.30 -9.64 -2.90
CA TYR A 500 1.61 -9.44 -1.49
C TYR A 500 1.77 -7.95 -1.23
N LEU A 501 1.08 -7.41 -0.22
CA LEU A 501 1.02 -5.97 0.08
C LEU A 501 0.75 -5.11 -1.18
N GLY A 502 -0.11 -5.58 -2.09
CA GLY A 502 -0.42 -4.85 -3.34
C GLY A 502 0.72 -4.79 -4.37
N ALA A 503 1.80 -5.55 -4.18
CA ALA A 503 2.88 -5.74 -5.15
C ALA A 503 2.84 -7.16 -5.73
N LYS A 504 3.24 -7.31 -7.00
CA LYS A 504 3.31 -8.62 -7.65
C LYS A 504 4.68 -9.26 -7.40
N ILE A 505 4.71 -10.35 -6.66
CA ILE A 505 5.93 -11.09 -6.32
C ILE A 505 6.03 -12.40 -7.12
N SER A 506 7.24 -12.75 -7.55
CA SER A 506 7.57 -14.01 -8.22
C SER A 506 9.09 -14.24 -8.26
N TYR A 507 9.51 -15.48 -8.52
CA TYR A 507 10.91 -15.81 -8.82
C TYR A 507 11.28 -15.60 -10.31
N GLY A 508 10.41 -14.95 -11.10
CA GLY A 508 10.60 -14.70 -12.52
C GLY A 508 11.16 -13.31 -12.81
N ALA A 509 10.67 -12.69 -13.87
CA ALA A 509 10.90 -11.26 -14.17
C ALA A 509 9.94 -10.39 -13.35
N PHE A 510 10.09 -10.42 -12.02
CA PHE A 510 9.18 -9.75 -11.09
C PHE A 510 9.16 -8.23 -11.28
N GLU A 511 10.25 -7.63 -11.75
CA GLU A 511 10.37 -6.19 -12.02
C GLU A 511 9.34 -5.77 -13.09
N LEU A 512 9.30 -6.50 -14.20
CA LEU A 512 8.35 -6.25 -15.29
C LEU A 512 6.92 -6.64 -14.89
N GLN A 513 6.73 -7.78 -14.22
CA GLN A 513 5.41 -8.25 -13.78
C GLN A 513 4.78 -7.27 -12.78
N ASN A 514 5.57 -6.76 -11.83
CA ASN A 514 5.11 -5.75 -10.88
C ASN A 514 4.84 -4.41 -11.57
N ALA A 515 5.71 -3.96 -12.47
CA ALA A 515 5.46 -2.74 -13.25
C ALA A 515 4.17 -2.81 -14.08
N GLN A 516 3.87 -3.96 -14.69
CA GLN A 516 2.61 -4.19 -15.39
C GLN A 516 1.40 -4.13 -14.44
N HIS A 517 1.51 -4.77 -13.28
CA HIS A 517 0.47 -4.70 -12.24
C HIS A 517 0.23 -3.26 -11.77
N ARG A 518 1.29 -2.50 -11.51
CA ARG A 518 1.18 -1.09 -11.08
C ARG A 518 0.69 -0.16 -12.19
N LYS A 519 1.07 -0.41 -13.44
CA LYS A 519 0.48 0.26 -14.62
C LYS A 519 -1.04 0.07 -14.65
N GLN A 520 -1.54 -1.14 -14.43
CA GLN A 520 -2.99 -1.40 -14.37
C GLN A 520 -3.65 -0.65 -13.20
N ALA A 521 -3.02 -0.61 -12.02
CA ALA A 521 -3.51 0.17 -10.89
C ALA A 521 -3.61 1.67 -11.21
N GLY A 522 -2.59 2.23 -11.87
CA GLY A 522 -2.59 3.61 -12.38
C GLY A 522 -3.68 3.86 -13.42
N GLN A 523 -3.89 2.94 -14.37
CA GLN A 523 -4.97 3.02 -15.35
C GLN A 523 -6.35 2.98 -14.69
N ALA A 524 -6.55 2.13 -13.68
CA ALA A 524 -7.79 2.07 -12.91
C ALA A 524 -8.04 3.38 -12.16
N ALA A 525 -7.00 3.97 -11.53
CA ALA A 525 -7.10 5.28 -10.88
C ALA A 525 -7.48 6.39 -11.89
N PHE A 526 -6.84 6.41 -13.05
CA PHE A 526 -7.17 7.34 -14.12
C PHE A 526 -8.61 7.15 -14.62
N ALA A 527 -9.04 5.90 -14.84
CA ALA A 527 -10.38 5.59 -15.32
C ALA A 527 -11.46 6.08 -14.34
N ARG A 528 -11.27 5.87 -13.03
CA ARG A 528 -12.18 6.38 -11.99
C ARG A 528 -12.31 7.91 -12.03
N LEU A 529 -11.20 8.61 -12.26
CA LEU A 529 -11.17 10.09 -12.28
C LEU A 529 -11.42 10.70 -13.65
N ARG A 530 -11.50 9.89 -14.72
CA ARG A 530 -11.61 10.34 -16.11
C ARG A 530 -12.72 11.39 -16.32
N PRO A 531 -13.95 11.24 -15.77
CA PRO A 531 -14.98 12.26 -15.94
C PRO A 531 -14.56 13.65 -15.45
N THR A 532 -13.84 13.71 -14.34
CA THR A 532 -13.33 14.94 -13.73
C THR A 532 -12.08 15.44 -14.47
N LEU A 533 -11.15 14.55 -14.78
CA LEU A 533 -9.89 14.89 -15.47
C LEU A 533 -10.09 15.39 -16.90
N MET A 534 -11.20 15.02 -17.55
CA MET A 534 -11.53 15.46 -18.91
C MET A 534 -12.49 16.66 -18.95
N SER A 535 -13.01 17.10 -17.80
CA SER A 535 -14.00 18.19 -17.71
C SER A 535 -13.36 19.57 -17.71
N GLN A 536 -13.31 20.22 -18.88
CA GLN A 536 -12.78 21.59 -19.02
C GLN A 536 -13.62 22.65 -18.30
N ARG A 537 -14.93 22.43 -18.18
CA ARG A 537 -15.85 23.40 -17.58
C ARG A 537 -15.81 23.37 -16.06
N ALA A 538 -15.48 22.23 -15.46
CA ALA A 538 -15.47 22.07 -14.01
C ALA A 538 -14.13 22.46 -13.38
N LEU A 539 -13.00 22.22 -14.05
CA LEU A 539 -11.66 22.42 -13.49
C LEU A 539 -10.64 22.91 -14.53
N SER A 540 -9.78 23.84 -14.11
CA SER A 540 -8.65 24.31 -14.92
C SER A 540 -7.67 23.18 -15.24
N LEU A 541 -6.88 23.33 -16.31
CA LEU A 541 -5.88 22.33 -16.70
C LEU A 541 -4.91 22.02 -15.56
N THR A 542 -4.40 23.04 -14.87
CA THR A 542 -3.49 22.90 -13.72
C THR A 542 -4.11 22.06 -12.60
N LYS A 543 -5.38 22.32 -12.24
CA LYS A 543 -6.09 21.55 -11.20
C LYS A 543 -6.32 20.10 -11.64
N ARG A 544 -6.63 19.86 -12.92
CA ARG A 544 -6.80 18.50 -13.46
C ARG A 544 -5.48 17.73 -13.47
N LEU A 545 -4.38 18.35 -13.85
CA LEU A 545 -3.04 17.74 -13.78
C LEU A 545 -2.61 17.47 -12.34
N ARG A 546 -2.88 18.38 -11.40
CA ARG A 546 -2.61 18.16 -9.97
C ARG A 546 -3.42 17.00 -9.39
N LEU A 547 -4.71 16.88 -9.73
CA LEU A 547 -5.52 15.71 -9.36
C LEU A 547 -4.92 14.42 -9.93
N TRP A 548 -4.50 14.44 -11.19
CA TRP A 548 -3.82 13.28 -11.78
C TRP A 548 -2.53 12.92 -11.02
N GLN A 549 -1.68 13.90 -10.69
CA GLN A 549 -0.47 13.70 -9.89
C GLN A 549 -0.77 13.13 -8.50
N VAL A 550 -1.83 13.59 -7.83
CA VAL A 550 -2.14 13.15 -6.46
C VAL A 550 -2.67 11.71 -6.42
N PHE A 551 -3.42 11.28 -7.44
CA PHE A 551 -4.12 9.99 -7.38
C PHE A 551 -3.53 8.90 -8.29
N VAL A 552 -3.07 9.26 -9.49
CA VAL A 552 -2.61 8.28 -10.48
C VAL A 552 -1.13 7.96 -10.29
N VAL A 553 -0.32 8.97 -9.99
CA VAL A 553 1.12 8.79 -9.82
C VAL A 553 1.43 7.88 -8.62
N PRO A 554 0.95 8.13 -7.38
CA PRO A 554 1.20 7.22 -6.26
C PRO A 554 0.66 5.81 -6.51
N ALA A 555 -0.51 5.68 -7.15
CA ALA A 555 -1.05 4.38 -7.52
C ALA A 555 -0.15 3.62 -8.51
N THR A 556 0.58 4.33 -9.36
CA THR A 556 1.51 3.69 -10.31
C THR A 556 2.88 3.44 -9.67
N LEU A 557 3.38 4.36 -8.85
CA LEU A 557 4.74 4.29 -8.33
C LEU A 557 4.89 3.43 -7.07
N TYR A 558 3.79 3.13 -6.38
CA TYR A 558 3.80 2.23 -5.23
C TYR A 558 4.49 0.88 -5.57
N SER A 559 5.32 0.38 -4.65
CA SER A 559 6.16 -0.83 -4.75
C SER A 559 7.26 -0.85 -5.81
N LEU A 560 7.27 0.09 -6.77
CA LEU A 560 8.33 0.13 -7.80
C LEU A 560 9.69 0.45 -7.19
N GLY A 561 9.70 1.29 -6.15
CA GLY A 561 10.91 1.60 -5.41
C GLY A 561 11.49 0.41 -4.64
N ALA A 562 10.78 -0.72 -4.52
CA ALA A 562 11.25 -1.95 -3.88
C ALA A 562 11.56 -3.06 -4.91
N SER A 563 10.67 -3.21 -5.91
CA SER A 563 10.87 -4.20 -6.98
C SER A 563 11.99 -3.80 -7.94
N GLY A 564 12.22 -2.51 -8.14
CA GLY A 564 13.07 -2.00 -9.21
C GLY A 564 12.38 -1.96 -10.55
N LEU A 565 13.10 -1.40 -11.52
CA LEU A 565 12.62 -1.10 -12.86
C LEU A 565 13.69 -1.43 -13.89
N THR A 566 13.37 -2.36 -14.80
CA THR A 566 14.14 -2.55 -16.03
C THR A 566 13.79 -1.46 -17.05
N LYS A 567 14.61 -1.26 -18.10
CA LYS A 567 14.30 -0.32 -19.20
C LYS A 567 12.90 -0.56 -19.79
N GLN A 568 12.56 -1.82 -20.05
CA GLN A 568 11.23 -2.20 -20.54
C GLN A 568 10.11 -1.83 -19.55
N ALA A 569 10.31 -2.07 -18.25
CA ALA A 569 9.35 -1.73 -17.21
C ALA A 569 9.17 -0.20 -17.08
N PHE A 570 10.26 0.56 -17.19
CA PHE A 570 10.22 2.02 -17.20
C PHE A 570 9.44 2.54 -18.42
N ASP A 571 9.71 2.03 -19.62
CA ASP A 571 9.05 2.50 -20.84
C ASP A 571 7.53 2.32 -20.82
N ILE A 572 7.02 1.19 -20.31
CA ILE A 572 5.57 0.98 -20.24
C ILE A 572 4.88 1.97 -19.30
N ILE A 573 5.57 2.45 -18.25
CA ILE A 573 5.07 3.45 -17.31
C ILE A 573 5.19 4.84 -17.91
N ARG A 574 6.36 5.18 -18.47
CA ARG A 574 6.61 6.47 -19.15
C ARG A 574 5.58 6.73 -20.23
N VAL A 575 5.36 5.76 -21.12
CA VAL A 575 4.37 5.86 -22.21
C VAL A 575 2.96 6.04 -21.65
N MET A 576 2.60 5.33 -20.56
CA MET A 576 1.29 5.49 -19.93
C MET A 576 1.10 6.91 -19.39
N PHE A 577 2.05 7.44 -18.62
CA PHE A 577 1.97 8.77 -18.04
C PHE A 577 1.84 9.84 -19.11
N VAL A 578 2.71 9.82 -20.12
CA VAL A 578 2.66 10.80 -21.21
C VAL A 578 1.32 10.73 -21.94
N ARG A 579 0.81 9.53 -22.27
CA ARG A 579 -0.50 9.39 -22.92
C ARG A 579 -1.64 9.98 -22.10
N GLN A 580 -1.62 9.78 -20.78
CA GLN A 580 -2.63 10.35 -19.89
C GLN A 580 -2.52 11.87 -19.79
N ILE A 581 -1.31 12.42 -19.66
CA ILE A 581 -1.05 13.87 -19.64
C ILE A 581 -1.53 14.51 -20.95
N ARG A 582 -1.16 13.93 -22.09
CA ARG A 582 -1.63 14.35 -23.42
C ARG A 582 -3.15 14.35 -23.52
N ALA A 583 -3.82 13.32 -23.00
CA ALA A 583 -5.29 13.25 -22.98
C ALA A 583 -5.91 14.37 -22.13
N ILE A 584 -5.36 14.65 -20.94
CA ILE A 584 -5.84 15.72 -20.06
C ILE A 584 -5.66 17.11 -20.72
N ALA A 585 -4.50 17.32 -21.34
CA ALA A 585 -4.12 18.56 -22.02
C ALA A 585 -4.73 18.72 -23.42
N ARG A 586 -5.32 17.64 -23.98
CA ARG A 586 -5.77 17.56 -25.38
C ARG A 586 -4.66 17.91 -26.39
N SER A 587 -3.46 17.37 -26.16
CA SER A 587 -2.30 17.50 -27.06
C SER A 587 -1.95 16.14 -27.69
N PRO A 588 -2.77 15.63 -28.64
CA PRO A 588 -2.44 14.39 -29.34
C PRO A 588 -1.28 14.63 -30.31
N ARG A 589 -0.24 13.80 -30.20
CA ARG A 589 1.03 13.97 -30.95
C ARG A 589 0.84 14.09 -32.46
N HIS A 590 -0.12 13.36 -33.05
CA HIS A 590 -0.37 13.38 -34.50
C HIS A 590 -1.05 14.67 -35.00
N LEU A 591 -1.54 15.55 -34.11
CA LEU A 591 -2.10 16.86 -34.49
C LEU A 591 -1.20 18.01 -34.05
N THR A 592 -0.61 17.91 -32.86
CA THR A 592 0.20 18.99 -32.30
C THR A 592 1.66 18.93 -32.72
N GLU A 593 2.14 17.76 -33.15
CA GLU A 593 3.54 17.42 -33.44
C GLU A 593 4.54 17.67 -32.29
N GLU A 594 4.06 18.24 -31.18
CA GLU A 594 4.77 18.49 -29.93
C GLU A 594 5.40 17.21 -29.36
N SER A 595 6.72 17.25 -29.12
CA SER A 595 7.47 16.17 -28.48
C SER A 595 7.06 15.96 -27.02
N ASP A 596 7.37 14.78 -26.46
CA ASP A 596 7.04 14.49 -25.05
C ASP A 596 7.78 15.45 -24.10
N HIS A 597 9.02 15.84 -24.44
CA HIS A 597 9.81 16.78 -23.66
C HIS A 597 9.20 18.20 -23.69
N ALA A 598 8.83 18.69 -24.88
CA ALA A 598 8.21 20.00 -25.05
C ALA A 598 6.88 20.10 -24.29
N LEU A 599 6.03 19.05 -24.36
CA LEU A 599 4.78 18.97 -23.63
C LEU A 599 4.99 19.10 -22.12
N LEU A 600 5.93 18.34 -21.56
CA LEU A 600 6.17 18.33 -20.11
C LEU A 600 6.75 19.66 -19.64
N SER A 601 7.66 20.25 -20.41
CA SER A 601 8.23 21.59 -20.13
C SER A 601 7.16 22.67 -20.12
N ARG A 602 6.31 22.73 -21.17
CA ARG A 602 5.21 23.69 -21.28
C ARG A 602 4.19 23.57 -20.15
N LEU A 603 3.92 22.35 -19.67
CA LEU A 603 3.00 22.10 -18.56
C LEU A 603 3.67 22.20 -17.18
N SER A 604 4.96 22.53 -17.11
CA SER A 604 5.78 22.52 -15.88
C SER A 604 5.67 21.19 -15.12
N MET A 605 5.62 20.09 -15.86
CA MET A 605 5.48 18.74 -15.34
C MET A 605 6.84 18.06 -15.26
N MET A 606 7.11 17.42 -14.13
CA MET A 606 8.29 16.58 -13.96
C MET A 606 8.26 15.38 -14.92
N SER A 607 9.42 15.03 -15.48
CA SER A 607 9.54 13.84 -16.32
C SER A 607 9.32 12.56 -15.49
N PRO A 608 8.74 11.48 -16.07
CA PRO A 608 8.57 10.21 -15.38
C PRO A 608 9.86 9.66 -14.76
N TYR A 609 11.00 9.88 -15.44
CA TYR A 609 12.32 9.54 -14.93
C TYR A 609 12.63 10.28 -13.62
N ASN A 610 12.51 11.61 -13.62
CA ASN A 610 12.81 12.41 -12.43
C ASN A 610 11.85 12.11 -11.27
N MET A 611 10.60 11.76 -11.55
CA MET A 611 9.64 11.34 -10.52
C MET A 611 10.11 10.06 -9.80
N ILE A 612 10.53 9.06 -10.56
CA ILE A 612 11.04 7.79 -10.02
C ILE A 612 12.37 8.01 -9.29
N ARG A 613 13.29 8.77 -9.89
CA ARG A 613 14.60 9.08 -9.29
C ARG A 613 14.47 9.80 -7.95
N LEU A 614 13.63 10.84 -7.86
CA LEU A 614 13.42 11.56 -6.61
C LEU A 614 12.75 10.71 -5.55
N GLN A 615 11.84 9.82 -5.93
CA GLN A 615 11.25 8.87 -4.99
C GLN A 615 12.32 7.91 -4.44
N GLN A 616 13.14 7.33 -5.31
CA GLN A 616 14.20 6.41 -4.89
C GLN A 616 15.25 7.10 -4.02
N GLN A 617 15.63 8.32 -4.36
CA GLN A 617 16.55 9.12 -3.56
C GLN A 617 16.00 9.39 -2.17
N ARG A 618 14.71 9.77 -2.05
CA ARG A 618 14.07 10.00 -0.74
C ARG A 618 14.04 8.75 0.13
N ILE A 619 13.79 7.58 -0.46
CA ILE A 619 13.81 6.29 0.25
C ILE A 619 15.22 6.07 0.80
N PHE A 620 16.23 6.14 -0.06
CA PHE A 620 17.63 5.97 0.31
C PHE A 620 18.08 6.97 1.39
N ASP A 621 17.81 8.26 1.22
CA ASP A 621 18.18 9.31 2.18
C ASP A 621 17.52 9.09 3.55
N THR A 622 16.26 8.61 3.57
CA THR A 622 15.56 8.29 4.82
C THR A 622 16.29 7.20 5.59
N THR A 623 16.67 6.12 4.92
CA THR A 623 17.40 5.00 5.52
C THR A 623 18.82 5.40 5.95
N GLN A 624 19.52 6.22 5.15
CA GLN A 624 20.84 6.76 5.54
C GLN A 624 20.77 7.67 6.78
N ASN A 625 19.72 8.49 6.91
CA ASN A 625 19.54 9.33 8.10
C ASN A 625 19.31 8.49 9.38
N ILE A 626 18.62 7.36 9.26
CA ILE A 626 18.43 6.42 10.38
C ILE A 626 19.76 5.74 10.72
N LEU A 627 20.51 5.27 9.72
CA LEU A 627 21.84 4.69 9.92
C LEU A 627 22.80 5.63 10.66
N TRP A 628 22.74 6.93 10.38
CA TRP A 628 23.61 7.93 11.02
C TRP A 628 23.25 8.21 12.48
N THR A 629 21.97 8.10 12.84
CA THR A 629 21.45 8.50 14.16
C THR A 629 21.09 7.33 15.06
N GLY A 630 20.99 6.13 14.50
CA GLY A 630 20.44 4.95 15.15
C GLY A 630 21.46 3.96 15.67
N ASP A 631 20.97 3.03 16.47
CA ASP A 631 21.64 1.80 16.87
C ASP A 631 21.72 0.85 15.67
N GLY A 632 22.91 0.29 15.40
CA GLY A 632 23.16 -0.63 14.29
C GLY A 632 22.37 -1.94 14.37
N SER A 633 21.71 -2.22 15.49
CA SER A 633 20.82 -3.36 15.64
C SER A 633 19.39 -3.12 15.13
N ASP A 634 18.96 -1.88 14.87
CA ASP A 634 17.61 -1.57 14.37
C ASP A 634 17.32 -2.24 13.02
N PHE A 635 16.24 -3.02 12.96
CA PHE A 635 15.89 -3.78 11.76
C PHE A 635 15.55 -2.90 10.55
N ARG A 636 15.20 -1.62 10.75
CA ARG A 636 14.95 -0.65 9.66
C ARG A 636 16.15 -0.46 8.75
N VAL A 637 17.35 -0.70 9.27
CA VAL A 637 18.62 -0.54 8.55
C VAL A 637 19.31 -1.88 8.31
N HIS A 638 18.53 -2.96 8.31
CA HIS A 638 19.03 -4.31 8.02
C HIS A 638 19.84 -4.32 6.71
N PRO A 639 21.00 -5.00 6.65
CA PRO A 639 21.91 -4.93 5.50
C PRO A 639 21.24 -5.19 4.14
N THR A 640 20.31 -6.14 4.09
CA THR A 640 19.52 -6.45 2.88
C THR A 640 18.70 -5.25 2.39
N ILE A 641 18.08 -4.48 3.28
CA ILE A 641 17.32 -3.26 2.92
C ILE A 641 18.27 -2.23 2.33
N VAL A 642 19.34 -1.91 3.06
CA VAL A 642 20.31 -0.88 2.67
C VAL A 642 20.98 -1.22 1.33
N GLN A 643 21.39 -2.47 1.16
CA GLN A 643 22.00 -2.94 -0.09
C GLN A 643 20.99 -2.87 -1.25
N ARG A 644 19.75 -3.29 -1.01
CA ARG A 644 18.70 -3.28 -2.03
C ARG A 644 18.36 -1.86 -2.47
N GLU A 645 18.18 -0.92 -1.54
CA GLU A 645 17.92 0.49 -1.85
C GLU A 645 19.03 1.12 -2.68
N ARG A 646 20.29 0.85 -2.34
CA ARG A 646 21.47 1.31 -3.10
C ARG A 646 21.47 0.77 -4.52
N GLN A 647 21.32 -0.55 -4.69
CA GLN A 647 21.25 -1.18 -6.01
C GLN A 647 20.11 -0.59 -6.86
N LEU A 648 18.96 -0.31 -6.25
CA LEU A 648 17.82 0.28 -6.94
C LEU A 648 18.07 1.71 -7.37
N LEU A 649 18.75 2.51 -6.53
CA LEU A 649 19.16 3.86 -6.89
C LEU A 649 20.13 3.86 -8.07
N ASP A 650 21.15 3.00 -8.03
CA ASP A 650 22.13 2.84 -9.11
C ASP A 650 21.46 2.41 -10.42
N MET A 651 20.55 1.44 -10.35
CA MET A 651 19.76 1.01 -11.52
C MET A 651 18.92 2.14 -12.10
N VAL A 652 18.29 2.97 -11.28
CA VAL A 652 17.52 4.13 -11.76
C VAL A 652 18.46 5.15 -12.41
N GLN A 653 19.61 5.46 -11.81
CA GLN A 653 20.58 6.39 -12.38
C GLN A 653 21.11 5.91 -13.74
N ALA A 654 21.33 4.60 -13.92
CA ALA A 654 21.73 4.01 -15.19
C ALA A 654 20.67 4.17 -16.32
N LEU A 655 19.38 4.38 -15.99
CA LEU A 655 18.35 4.67 -16.99
C LEU A 655 18.49 6.05 -17.63
N ALA A 656 19.13 7.03 -16.95
CA ALA A 656 19.40 8.34 -17.54
C ALA A 656 20.45 8.27 -18.65
N THR A 657 21.55 7.55 -18.44
CA THR A 657 22.63 7.42 -19.43
C THR A 657 22.18 6.83 -20.76
N ASP A 658 21.14 5.99 -20.75
CA ASP A 658 20.53 5.46 -21.97
C ASP A 658 19.52 6.43 -22.60
N SER A 659 18.79 7.19 -21.78
CA SER A 659 17.81 8.17 -22.26
C SER A 659 18.48 9.42 -22.85
N GLU A 660 19.63 9.83 -22.33
CA GLU A 660 20.45 10.93 -22.86
C GLU A 660 21.15 10.53 -24.17
N LYS A 661 21.55 9.26 -24.33
CA LYS A 661 22.02 8.71 -25.61
C LYS A 661 20.90 8.69 -26.66
N ASP A 662 19.69 8.30 -26.27
CA ASP A 662 18.50 8.33 -27.14
C ASP A 662 18.04 9.78 -27.47
N GLN A 663 18.43 10.80 -26.69
CA GLN A 663 18.12 12.22 -26.94
C GLN A 663 19.24 12.98 -27.69
N ALA A 664 20.51 12.63 -27.46
CA ALA A 664 21.64 13.17 -28.21
C ALA A 664 21.72 12.57 -29.65
N GLY A 665 21.13 11.40 -29.86
CA GLY A 665 20.96 10.78 -31.17
C GLY A 665 19.77 11.33 -31.96
N ILE A 666 19.68 12.65 -32.19
CA ILE A 666 18.94 13.17 -33.35
C ILE A 666 19.81 12.93 -34.59
N HIS A 667 20.02 11.65 -34.92
CA HIS A 667 20.44 11.29 -36.26
C HIS A 667 19.16 11.03 -37.04
N SER A 668 18.81 11.97 -37.92
CA SER A 668 17.84 11.70 -38.98
C SER A 668 18.30 10.45 -39.73
N CYS A 669 17.59 9.35 -39.53
CA CYS A 669 17.91 8.10 -40.20
C CYS A 669 17.36 8.21 -41.62
N GLN A 670 18.22 8.46 -42.59
CA GLN A 670 17.82 8.59 -43.99
C GLN A 670 17.74 7.20 -44.63
N CYS A 671 16.69 6.95 -45.41
CA CYS A 671 16.56 5.72 -46.17
C CYS A 671 17.50 5.77 -47.37
N ASP A 672 18.44 4.82 -47.43
CA ASP A 672 19.38 4.59 -48.52
C ASP A 672 18.72 4.21 -49.86
N GLN A 673 17.40 3.97 -49.89
CA GLN A 673 16.66 3.54 -51.09
C GLN A 673 15.64 4.55 -51.60
N CYS A 674 15.21 5.51 -50.78
CA CYS A 674 14.25 6.54 -51.23
C CYS A 674 14.42 7.90 -50.56
N ASP A 675 15.55 8.14 -49.92
CA ASP A 675 15.96 9.39 -49.27
C ASP A 675 15.00 9.97 -48.22
N LYS A 676 13.96 9.23 -47.82
CA LYS A 676 13.05 9.63 -46.74
C LYS A 676 13.76 9.60 -45.39
N THR A 677 13.57 10.65 -44.60
CA THR A 677 14.17 10.80 -43.27
C THR A 677 13.20 10.33 -42.18
N PHE A 678 13.75 9.68 -41.16
CA PHE A 678 12.99 9.14 -40.04
C PHE A 678 13.62 9.53 -38.70
N ASP A 679 12.76 9.78 -37.72
CA ASP A 679 13.14 10.21 -36.36
C ASP A 679 13.90 9.14 -35.56
N ASN A 680 13.86 7.88 -35.99
CA ASN A 680 14.59 6.78 -35.35
C ASN A 680 14.75 5.59 -36.29
N GLU A 681 15.73 4.73 -36.00
CA GLU A 681 16.08 3.57 -36.80
C GLU A 681 14.97 2.50 -36.85
N ALA A 682 14.09 2.44 -35.83
CA ALA A 682 12.94 1.54 -35.84
C ALA A 682 11.87 1.96 -36.85
N ALA A 683 11.63 3.27 -37.01
CA ALA A 683 10.76 3.85 -38.02
C ALA A 683 11.36 3.66 -39.43
N LEU A 684 12.68 3.82 -39.57
CA LEU A 684 13.39 3.49 -40.81
C LEU A 684 13.26 1.99 -41.15
N ARG A 685 13.44 1.09 -40.18
CA ARG A 685 13.26 -0.36 -40.37
C ARG A 685 11.83 -0.73 -40.77
N ALA A 686 10.83 -0.17 -40.11
CA ALA A 686 9.42 -0.39 -40.44
C ALA A 686 9.08 0.16 -41.84
N HIS A 687 9.65 1.30 -42.22
CA HIS A 687 9.53 1.85 -43.56
C HIS A 687 10.18 0.94 -44.61
N LYS A 688 11.42 0.49 -44.39
CA LYS A 688 12.11 -0.48 -45.28
C LYS A 688 11.33 -1.78 -45.43
N ALA A 689 10.77 -2.31 -44.34
CA ALA A 689 9.96 -3.53 -44.38
C ALA A 689 8.60 -3.35 -45.09
N LYS A 690 8.08 -2.13 -45.20
CA LYS A 690 6.75 -1.87 -45.78
C LYS A 690 6.79 -1.35 -47.22
N MET A 691 7.79 -0.53 -47.54
CA MET A 691 7.92 0.13 -48.84
C MET A 691 8.99 -0.51 -49.73
N HIS A 692 9.93 -1.27 -49.15
CA HIS A 692 11.08 -1.86 -49.85
C HIS A 692 11.20 -3.39 -49.65
N SER A 693 10.15 -4.05 -49.14
CA SER A 693 10.12 -5.51 -48.98
C SER A 693 9.83 -6.24 -50.29
N ALA A 694 9.08 -5.63 -51.22
CA ALA A 694 8.70 -6.25 -52.49
C ALA A 694 9.92 -6.55 -53.38
N GLU A 695 10.91 -5.66 -53.44
CA GLU A 695 12.17 -5.87 -54.18
C GLU A 695 13.10 -6.89 -53.48
N ARG A 696 13.02 -7.05 -52.16
CA ARG A 696 13.82 -8.06 -51.42
C ARG A 696 13.24 -9.47 -51.54
N MET A 697 11.91 -9.58 -51.57
CA MET A 697 11.22 -10.87 -51.73
C MET A 697 11.22 -11.37 -53.17
N SER A 698 11.60 -10.54 -54.17
CA SER A 698 11.80 -10.97 -55.56
C SER A 698 13.24 -11.42 -55.87
N ALA A 699 14.17 -11.30 -54.92
CA ALA A 699 15.54 -11.81 -55.08
C ALA A 699 15.56 -13.34 -55.12
N ALA A 700 16.41 -13.92 -55.98
CA ALA A 700 16.56 -15.37 -56.11
C ALA A 700 16.86 -16.03 -54.75
N PRO A 701 16.29 -17.22 -54.46
CA PRO A 701 16.49 -17.90 -53.19
C PRO A 701 17.98 -18.22 -52.98
N THR A 702 18.51 -17.78 -51.83
CA THR A 702 19.91 -18.01 -51.46
C THR A 702 20.06 -19.42 -50.88
N VAL A 703 20.89 -20.27 -51.49
CA VAL A 703 21.17 -21.62 -50.97
C VAL A 703 21.96 -21.50 -49.67
N PHE A 704 21.48 -22.11 -48.59
CA PHE A 704 22.10 -22.01 -47.29
C PHE A 704 23.38 -22.85 -47.16
N ASP A 705 24.53 -22.19 -46.99
CA ASP A 705 25.80 -22.78 -46.55
C ASP A 705 26.13 -22.43 -45.08
N ARG A 706 26.41 -23.44 -44.25
CA ARG A 706 26.76 -23.27 -42.83
C ARG A 706 28.09 -22.54 -42.61
N GLN A 707 29.06 -22.70 -43.50
CA GLN A 707 30.40 -22.10 -43.36
C GLN A 707 30.42 -20.63 -43.81
N VAL A 708 29.56 -20.27 -44.76
CA VAL A 708 29.48 -18.89 -45.29
C VAL A 708 28.49 -18.04 -44.49
N HIS A 709 27.36 -18.61 -44.08
CA HIS A 709 26.29 -17.88 -43.41
C HIS A 709 26.34 -17.96 -41.88
N GLY A 710 27.10 -18.91 -41.33
CA GLY A 710 27.42 -18.98 -39.91
C GLY A 710 28.68 -18.16 -39.57
N THR A 711 28.80 -17.75 -38.32
CA THR A 711 30.04 -17.14 -37.79
C THR A 711 30.64 -18.11 -36.78
N ASP A 712 31.95 -18.38 -36.86
CA ASP A 712 32.70 -19.25 -35.93
C ASP A 712 32.10 -20.66 -35.73
N GLY A 713 31.50 -21.24 -36.77
CA GLY A 713 30.85 -22.56 -36.68
C GLY A 713 29.57 -22.58 -35.82
N MET A 714 28.94 -21.42 -35.61
CA MET A 714 27.72 -21.26 -34.82
C MET A 714 26.56 -20.70 -35.67
N PRO A 715 25.29 -20.95 -35.29
CA PRO A 715 24.10 -20.44 -35.99
C PRO A 715 23.89 -18.94 -35.71
N LYS A 716 24.89 -18.13 -36.05
CA LYS A 716 24.86 -16.66 -36.02
C LYS A 716 25.07 -16.17 -37.44
N CYS A 717 24.11 -15.40 -37.95
CA CYS A 717 24.14 -14.89 -39.32
C CYS A 717 25.36 -13.99 -39.52
N SER A 718 26.23 -14.34 -40.48
CA SER A 718 27.42 -13.55 -40.83
C SER A 718 27.07 -12.16 -41.40
N GLY A 719 25.90 -11.99 -42.01
CA GLY A 719 25.45 -10.72 -42.59
C GLY A 719 24.82 -9.75 -41.60
N CYS A 720 23.83 -10.20 -40.80
CA CYS A 720 23.12 -9.32 -39.85
C CYS A 720 23.56 -9.45 -38.39
N GLY A 721 24.45 -10.41 -38.08
CA GLY A 721 24.95 -10.66 -36.73
C GLY A 721 23.94 -11.31 -35.77
N HIS A 722 22.72 -11.60 -36.22
CA HIS A 722 21.67 -12.19 -35.38
C HIS A 722 22.02 -13.64 -35.00
N ALA A 723 21.98 -13.95 -33.70
CA ALA A 723 22.21 -15.28 -33.17
C ALA A 723 20.90 -16.08 -33.10
N PHE A 724 20.92 -17.32 -33.56
CA PHE A 724 19.78 -18.24 -33.54
C PHE A 724 20.07 -19.40 -32.58
N GLU A 725 19.03 -19.96 -31.98
CA GLU A 725 19.18 -21.12 -31.08
C GLU A 725 19.47 -22.41 -31.84
N ARG A 726 19.06 -22.51 -33.11
CA ARG A 726 19.22 -23.69 -33.96
C ARG A 726 19.66 -23.30 -35.38
N TRP A 727 20.42 -24.19 -36.02
CA TRP A 727 20.85 -24.05 -37.42
C TRP A 727 19.69 -23.98 -38.41
N ALA A 728 18.58 -24.68 -38.14
CA ALA A 728 17.38 -24.63 -38.96
C ALA A 728 16.73 -23.24 -39.00
N ASP A 729 16.81 -22.49 -37.89
CA ASP A 729 16.23 -21.15 -37.79
C ASP A 729 17.10 -20.13 -38.56
N LEU A 730 18.43 -20.32 -38.58
CA LEU A 730 19.34 -19.54 -39.43
C LEU A 730 19.17 -19.91 -40.91
N GLN A 731 19.00 -21.18 -41.24
CA GLN A 731 18.75 -21.64 -42.61
C GLN A 731 17.49 -20.98 -43.18
N LYS A 732 16.39 -21.04 -42.43
CA LYS A 732 15.13 -20.36 -42.78
C LYS A 732 15.32 -18.85 -42.96
N HIS A 733 16.08 -18.22 -42.07
CA HIS A 733 16.40 -16.80 -42.16
C HIS A 733 17.14 -16.40 -43.45
N ILE A 734 17.97 -17.27 -44.01
CA ILE A 734 18.74 -17.05 -45.24
C ILE A 734 17.93 -17.42 -46.49
N GLU A 735 17.33 -18.61 -46.52
CA GLU A 735 16.58 -19.13 -47.67
C GLU A 735 15.29 -18.32 -47.95
N GLU A 736 14.65 -17.79 -46.90
CA GLU A 736 13.46 -16.94 -47.02
C GLU A 736 13.79 -15.44 -47.14
N ASN A 737 15.07 -15.09 -47.37
CA ASN A 737 15.54 -13.70 -47.54
C ASN A 737 15.15 -12.76 -46.38
N HIS A 738 15.10 -13.26 -45.15
CA HIS A 738 14.77 -12.49 -43.94
C HIS A 738 15.99 -11.72 -43.36
N CYS A 739 17.19 -11.94 -43.90
CA CYS A 739 18.41 -11.24 -43.47
C CYS A 739 18.41 -9.77 -43.87
N GLN A 740 18.63 -8.88 -42.89
CA GLN A 740 18.67 -7.43 -43.09
C GLN A 740 20.07 -6.86 -43.39
N GLY A 741 21.13 -7.65 -43.23
CA GLY A 741 22.53 -7.26 -43.50
C GLY A 741 23.06 -7.74 -44.86
N ARG A 742 24.24 -7.27 -45.27
CA ARG A 742 24.91 -7.77 -46.50
C ARG A 742 25.46 -9.16 -46.23
N ILE A 743 24.93 -10.16 -46.93
CA ILE A 743 25.50 -11.50 -46.94
C ILE A 743 26.62 -11.51 -48.00
N PRO A 744 27.83 -11.99 -47.69
CA PRO A 744 28.86 -12.19 -48.69
C PRO A 744 28.33 -13.11 -49.79
N ILE A 745 28.19 -12.60 -51.01
CA ILE A 745 27.91 -13.45 -52.18
C ILE A 745 29.16 -14.29 -52.39
N ALA A 746 29.00 -15.60 -52.57
CA ALA A 746 30.09 -16.51 -52.89
C ALA A 746 30.73 -16.09 -54.23
N SER A 747 31.70 -15.18 -54.18
CA SER A 747 32.72 -15.09 -55.22
C SER A 747 33.66 -16.27 -55.02
N GLU A 748 33.92 -17.01 -56.09
CA GLU A 748 34.95 -18.03 -56.14
C GLU A 748 36.23 -17.56 -55.44
N GLN A 749 36.82 -18.47 -54.66
CA GLN A 749 38.15 -18.40 -54.05
C GLN A 749 38.27 -17.69 -52.69
N VAL A 750 37.77 -18.34 -51.63
CA VAL A 750 38.50 -18.40 -50.35
C VAL A 750 38.51 -19.85 -49.86
N LYS A 751 39.50 -20.64 -50.26
CA LYS A 751 39.72 -21.99 -49.69
C LYS A 751 40.15 -21.85 -48.23
N SER A 752 39.54 -22.60 -47.32
CA SER A 752 39.96 -22.59 -45.90
C SER A 752 41.39 -23.11 -45.73
N VAL A 753 42.10 -22.61 -44.70
CA VAL A 753 43.47 -23.04 -44.37
C VAL A 753 43.56 -24.55 -44.13
N MET A 754 42.52 -25.17 -43.57
CA MET A 754 42.42 -26.63 -43.38
C MET A 754 42.27 -27.41 -44.70
N THR A 755 41.69 -26.78 -45.73
CA THR A 755 41.54 -27.40 -47.05
C THR A 755 42.85 -27.30 -47.83
N ARG A 756 43.55 -26.18 -47.72
CA ARG A 756 44.86 -25.97 -48.38
C ARG A 756 46.00 -26.80 -47.75
N THR A 757 45.93 -27.09 -46.45
CA THR A 757 46.84 -28.05 -45.78
C THR A 757 46.54 -29.51 -46.15
N LYS A 758 45.27 -29.86 -46.41
CA LYS A 758 44.90 -31.20 -46.92
C LYS A 758 45.31 -31.45 -48.36
N ASP A 759 45.25 -30.42 -49.20
CA ASP A 759 45.60 -30.50 -50.63
C ASP A 759 47.11 -30.33 -50.88
N GLY A 760 47.92 -30.16 -49.82
CA GLY A 760 49.38 -29.97 -49.93
C GLY A 760 49.83 -28.60 -50.46
N GLU A 761 48.90 -27.64 -50.58
CA GLU A 761 49.17 -26.28 -51.06
C GLU A 761 49.81 -25.36 -49.99
N LEU A 762 49.79 -25.77 -48.71
CA LEU A 762 50.33 -25.01 -47.57
C LEU A 762 51.03 -25.94 -46.58
N ASP A 763 52.30 -25.66 -46.27
CA ASP A 763 53.08 -26.37 -45.26
C ASP A 763 52.80 -25.80 -43.86
N LEU A 764 52.60 -26.67 -42.87
CA LEU A 764 52.30 -26.31 -41.48
C LEU A 764 53.43 -25.48 -40.84
N ALA A 765 54.66 -25.58 -41.37
CA ALA A 765 55.80 -24.78 -40.92
C ALA A 765 55.70 -23.28 -41.29
N GLN A 766 54.79 -22.88 -42.19
CA GLN A 766 54.59 -21.48 -42.59
C GLN A 766 53.44 -20.77 -41.85
N ILE A 767 52.72 -21.49 -40.98
CA ILE A 767 51.55 -20.97 -40.22
C ILE A 767 51.92 -20.60 -38.76
N TYR A 768 53.10 -21.02 -38.29
CA TYR A 768 53.73 -20.56 -37.04
C TYR A 768 54.80 -19.52 -37.36
#